data_AF-A0A5L4DGV6-F1
#
_entry.id   AF-A0A5L4DGV6-F1
#
_cell.length_a   1.000
_cell.length_b   1.000
_cell.length_c   1.000
_cell.angle_alpha   90.00
_cell.angle_beta   90.00
_cell.angle_gamma   90.00
#
_symmetry.space_group_name_H-M   'P 1'
#
loop_
_entity.id
_entity.type
_entity.pdbx_description
1 polymer ?
#
loop_
_entity_poly.entity_id
_entity_poly.type
_entity_poly.pdbx_seq_one_letter_code
_entity_poly.pdbx_strand_id
1 'polypeptide(L)'
;MMRSLWSGVSGMQAHQIAMDVEGNNISNVNTTGFKYSRADFGTMFSQTVKIATVPTENLGGQNPLQIGLGTSINSTTRIHSQGSVQTTDKNTDVAINGDGFFMVSDDGGLTRYLTRSGDFKLDAAGNFVNNAGFVVQGWNINWDDQSIDTSRSPKNLFIDPGLHIPAAKSTEVAIKANLNSGLNIGNAARPLYALDSVHGFNKKTGETKDENDNGITQFYTTSKNSMEVTEKGVDAGSLFNGSGQGLNLREGQGIWMSFADSKFTTNGLNITGFDANNKTNQQNVVFWGSENQKTRLDITLNGVAIQNADITSLDQAIAYINTFTNPQEGREGTGIVASKNANGTGIIFTNRNENGTTDNMKNINLVVNQANSAGELWNATWQQGQNNFTFAEVNPGQNVSTWTATGGGGNLPNITGPTNAVVITAHKYTYSSSPQNIPPMYNPDGGPAFTDNDNDPNTKPQDPASGNYWDALRGSLYNTDVRVFRTTEDLRELLQRDARYGVDYNGNGAFAAEDINQKVTITVSDDGRFTVSNAKQDSQIPANALQNQAVTTTAKDLSFNVTSYTDALGKVSTNDAFTKIFKAFDGVQTAGSQKKESEQLKLSAFSAGLEIFDSLGNKHTLEVQFVKQTTTQDGGNEWQMIIRVPEPAEINTTGDGPSNIVVGTARFNNDGSLASYSPKTLNFSPNNGAAPNQQIKLSFGTSGANDGLVSSSSASTLTNQATDGYTSGNLKPDAIRVDDKGHILGEFTNGKTFAVAKIAMASVANNSGLEEIGGNLFKVTGNSGNIVVGEAGTGGRGEMKTSALEMSNVDLSRSLTQLIVVQRGYQANSKTISTSDQMLNTLLQLKQ
;
A
#
# COMPACT_ATOMS: atom_id res chain seq x y z
N MET A 1 79.67 -12.32 64.18
CA MET A 1 79.83 -13.66 63.58
C MET A 1 78.54 -14.48 63.69
N MET A 2 77.98 -14.78 64.87
CA MET A 2 76.67 -15.45 64.92
C MET A 2 75.51 -14.64 64.30
N ARG A 3 75.57 -13.30 64.34
CA ARG A 3 74.52 -12.43 63.76
C ARG A 3 74.48 -12.45 62.21
N SER A 4 75.62 -12.61 61.54
CA SER A 4 75.66 -12.75 60.07
C SER A 4 75.12 -14.10 59.60
N LEU A 5 75.27 -15.14 60.42
CA LEU A 5 74.65 -16.45 60.18
C LEU A 5 73.12 -16.34 60.20
N TRP A 6 72.54 -15.71 61.23
CA TRP A 6 71.08 -15.52 61.31
C TRP A 6 70.51 -14.65 60.19
N SER A 7 71.19 -13.56 59.83
CA SER A 7 70.79 -12.72 58.68
C SER A 7 70.91 -13.47 57.35
N GLY A 8 71.88 -14.39 57.21
CA GLY A 8 72.02 -15.24 56.03
C GLY A 8 70.94 -16.32 55.94
N VAL A 9 70.59 -16.95 57.07
CA VAL A 9 69.50 -17.95 57.15
C VAL A 9 68.14 -17.31 56.87
N SER A 10 67.87 -16.13 57.41
CA SER A 10 66.60 -15.43 57.17
C SER A 10 66.43 -15.06 55.69
N GLY A 11 67.49 -14.57 55.05
CA GLY A 11 67.49 -14.28 53.61
C GLY A 11 67.35 -15.53 52.74
N MET A 12 67.92 -16.68 53.17
CA MET A 12 67.76 -17.96 52.48
C MET A 12 66.30 -18.44 52.54
N GLN A 13 65.68 -18.40 53.71
CA GLN A 13 64.26 -18.76 53.88
C GLN A 13 63.33 -17.82 53.12
N ALA A 14 63.61 -16.52 53.11
CA ALA A 14 62.82 -15.55 52.35
C ALA A 14 62.90 -15.83 50.83
N HIS A 15 64.09 -16.15 50.31
CA HIS A 15 64.22 -16.58 48.92
C HIS A 15 63.55 -17.92 48.62
N GLN A 16 63.50 -18.87 49.57
CA GLN A 16 62.75 -20.12 49.39
C GLN A 16 61.25 -19.83 49.17
N ILE A 17 60.64 -19.01 50.02
CA ILE A 17 59.22 -18.64 49.88
C ILE A 17 58.98 -17.91 48.55
N ALA A 18 59.91 -17.02 48.14
CA ALA A 18 59.81 -16.37 46.83
C ALA A 18 59.94 -17.36 45.66
N MET A 19 60.77 -18.40 45.78
CA MET A 19 60.83 -19.49 44.78
C MET A 19 59.52 -20.26 44.71
N ASP A 20 58.89 -20.54 45.85
CA ASP A 20 57.64 -21.31 45.89
C ASP A 20 56.51 -20.55 45.19
N VAL A 21 56.43 -19.22 45.39
CA VAL A 21 55.47 -18.35 44.72
C VAL A 21 55.71 -18.29 43.20
N GLU A 22 56.96 -18.10 42.76
CA GLU A 22 57.26 -18.10 41.31
C GLU A 22 57.12 -19.48 40.67
N GLY A 23 57.42 -20.55 41.41
CA GLY A 23 57.16 -21.92 40.99
C GLY A 23 55.67 -22.14 40.71
N ASN A 24 54.79 -21.69 41.61
CA ASN A 24 53.34 -21.77 41.41
C ASN A 24 52.85 -20.94 40.20
N ASN A 25 53.42 -19.75 39.98
CA ASN A 25 53.09 -18.93 38.81
C ASN A 25 53.42 -19.67 37.50
N ILE A 26 54.61 -20.28 37.41
CA ILE A 26 55.04 -21.02 36.22
C ILE A 26 54.20 -22.28 36.02
N SER A 27 53.88 -23.01 37.09
CA SER A 27 53.07 -24.22 37.04
C SER A 27 51.66 -23.97 36.48
N ASN A 28 51.10 -22.78 36.68
CA ASN A 28 49.73 -22.43 36.28
C ASN A 28 49.66 -21.45 35.08
N VAL A 29 50.71 -21.38 34.25
CA VAL A 29 50.77 -20.46 33.11
C VAL A 29 49.66 -20.68 32.07
N ASN A 30 49.15 -21.91 31.93
CA ASN A 30 48.08 -22.25 30.98
C ASN A 30 46.69 -22.31 31.63
N THR A 31 46.61 -22.13 32.95
CA THR A 31 45.33 -22.19 33.68
C THR A 31 44.50 -20.95 33.38
N THR A 32 43.26 -21.13 32.94
CA THR A 32 42.34 -20.05 32.61
C THR A 32 42.00 -19.20 33.83
N GLY A 33 41.97 -17.88 33.66
CA GLY A 33 41.66 -16.94 34.75
C GLY A 33 42.68 -16.87 35.89
N PHE A 34 43.84 -17.55 35.79
CA PHE A 34 44.87 -17.50 36.83
C PHE A 34 45.50 -16.11 36.93
N LYS A 35 45.76 -15.68 38.18
CA LYS A 35 46.37 -14.40 38.50
C LYS A 35 47.65 -14.60 39.29
N TYR A 36 48.78 -14.20 38.71
CA TYR A 36 50.08 -14.40 39.35
C TYR A 36 50.21 -13.62 40.66
N SER A 37 50.99 -14.17 41.58
CA SER A 37 51.34 -13.54 42.84
C SER A 37 52.83 -13.23 42.90
N ARG A 38 53.22 -12.22 43.68
CA ARG A 38 54.64 -11.95 43.96
C ARG A 38 54.89 -11.91 45.46
N ALA A 39 56.08 -12.29 45.88
CA ALA A 39 56.53 -12.17 47.26
C ALA A 39 57.25 -10.81 47.46
N ASP A 40 56.82 -10.05 48.46
CA ASP A 40 57.43 -8.75 48.79
C ASP A 40 58.33 -8.89 50.03
N PHE A 41 59.58 -8.41 49.91
CA PHE A 41 60.58 -8.49 50.98
C PHE A 41 60.47 -7.28 51.93
N GLY A 42 60.70 -7.52 53.22
CA GLY A 42 60.86 -6.50 54.25
C GLY A 42 62.18 -6.68 55.00
N THR A 43 62.80 -5.57 55.42
CA THR A 43 63.96 -5.64 56.33
C THR A 43 63.48 -5.97 57.74
N MET A 44 64.24 -6.78 58.45
CA MET A 44 64.03 -6.97 59.89
C MET A 44 64.51 -5.73 60.65
N PHE A 45 63.97 -5.52 61.86
CA PHE A 45 64.33 -4.37 62.68
C PHE A 45 65.85 -4.30 62.95
N SER A 46 66.47 -3.17 62.61
CA SER A 46 67.92 -2.95 62.77
C SER A 46 68.31 -2.68 64.23
N GLN A 47 69.45 -3.23 64.68
CA GLN A 47 70.00 -2.92 65.99
C GLN A 47 70.83 -1.63 65.94
N THR A 48 70.44 -0.62 66.74
CA THR A 48 71.22 0.63 66.87
C THR A 48 72.29 0.48 67.96
N VAL A 49 73.56 0.55 67.56
CA VAL A 49 74.73 0.41 68.45
C VAL A 49 75.22 1.77 68.95
N LYS A 50 75.12 2.82 68.13
CA LYS A 50 75.38 4.21 68.53
C LYS A 50 74.36 5.15 67.89
N ILE A 51 73.93 6.15 68.66
CA ILE A 51 73.02 7.21 68.19
C ILE A 51 73.85 8.25 67.43
N ALA A 52 73.24 8.91 66.45
CA ALA A 52 73.88 10.00 65.72
C ALA A 52 74.20 11.18 66.67
N THR A 53 75.32 11.86 66.47
CA THR A 53 75.71 13.05 67.25
C THR A 53 75.90 14.27 66.36
N VAL A 54 75.56 15.44 66.88
CA VAL A 54 75.76 16.73 66.21
C VAL A 54 77.24 17.15 66.25
N PRO A 55 77.71 18.00 65.31
CA PRO A 55 79.09 18.52 65.31
C PRO A 55 79.42 19.31 66.59
N THR A 56 80.67 19.22 67.05
CA THR A 56 81.24 20.00 68.17
C THR A 56 82.46 20.81 67.70
N GLU A 57 82.95 21.77 68.49
CA GLU A 57 83.97 22.75 68.06
C GLU A 57 85.28 22.15 67.51
N ASN A 58 85.64 20.91 67.87
CA ASN A 58 86.85 20.23 67.37
C ASN A 58 86.57 18.95 66.54
N LEU A 59 85.32 18.52 66.34
CA LEU A 59 84.96 17.28 65.63
C LEU A 59 83.59 17.39 64.92
N GLY A 60 83.49 16.93 63.67
CA GLY A 60 82.23 16.91 62.91
C GLY A 60 81.16 15.96 63.47
N GLY A 61 79.91 16.12 63.02
CA GLY A 61 78.79 15.27 63.41
C GLY A 61 78.98 13.82 62.94
N GLN A 62 78.52 12.85 63.73
CA GLN A 62 78.70 11.43 63.46
C GLN A 62 77.36 10.75 63.16
N ASN A 63 77.34 9.91 62.13
CA ASN A 63 76.18 9.12 61.72
C ASN A 63 75.84 8.04 62.77
N PRO A 64 74.56 7.61 62.85
CA PRO A 64 74.17 6.53 63.74
C PRO A 64 74.79 5.22 63.25
N LEU A 65 75.31 4.42 64.18
CA LEU A 65 75.86 3.10 63.87
C LEU A 65 74.74 2.07 64.05
N GLN A 66 74.17 1.61 62.93
CA GLN A 66 73.12 0.59 62.91
C GLN A 66 73.58 -0.67 62.18
N ILE A 67 73.11 -1.82 62.66
CA ILE A 67 73.38 -3.13 62.07
C ILE A 67 72.03 -3.77 61.71
N GLY A 68 71.80 -4.04 60.43
CA GLY A 68 70.63 -4.79 59.97
C GLY A 68 70.70 -6.26 60.39
N LEU A 69 69.56 -6.83 60.77
CA LEU A 69 69.46 -8.22 61.27
C LEU A 69 68.94 -9.22 60.23
N GLY A 70 68.77 -8.79 58.98
CA GLY A 70 68.35 -9.65 57.86
C GLY A 70 67.06 -9.20 57.21
N THR A 71 66.45 -10.11 56.45
CA THR A 71 65.22 -9.90 55.69
C THR A 71 64.20 -11.01 55.96
N SER A 72 62.92 -10.69 55.73
CA SER A 72 61.78 -11.62 55.77
C SER A 72 60.78 -11.30 54.65
N ILE A 73 59.81 -12.19 54.39
CA ILE A 73 58.67 -11.87 53.52
C ILE A 73 57.64 -11.08 54.32
N ASN A 74 57.20 -9.95 53.78
CA ASN A 74 56.19 -9.08 54.38
C ASN A 74 54.77 -9.52 53.98
N SER A 75 54.57 -9.77 52.68
CA SER A 75 53.28 -10.19 52.12
C SER A 75 53.47 -10.86 50.77
N THR A 76 52.45 -11.61 50.34
CA THR A 76 52.26 -12.01 48.95
C THR A 76 51.10 -11.20 48.36
N THR A 77 51.33 -10.57 47.20
CA THR A 77 50.29 -9.75 46.54
C THR A 77 49.90 -10.37 45.21
N ARG A 78 48.60 -10.59 45.01
CA ARG A 78 48.03 -11.03 43.73
C ARG A 78 47.83 -9.84 42.80
N ILE A 79 48.22 -9.99 41.55
CA ILE A 79 48.09 -8.95 40.52
C ILE A 79 46.94 -9.30 39.57
N HIS A 80 45.92 -8.44 39.54
CA HIS A 80 44.68 -8.64 38.76
C HIS A 80 44.72 -8.00 37.36
N SER A 81 45.89 -7.87 36.73
CA SER A 81 45.95 -7.44 35.34
C SER A 81 45.20 -8.43 34.43
N GLN A 82 44.55 -7.92 33.38
CA GLN A 82 43.81 -8.71 32.42
C GLN A 82 44.75 -9.71 31.71
N GLY A 83 44.31 -10.96 31.56
CA GLY A 83 45.01 -11.97 30.77
C GLY A 83 44.74 -11.83 29.26
N SER A 84 45.49 -12.55 28.43
CA SER A 84 45.16 -12.63 27.00
C SER A 84 43.87 -13.43 26.81
N VAL A 85 43.03 -13.02 25.86
CA VAL A 85 41.77 -13.71 25.58
C VAL A 85 41.93 -14.55 24.31
N GLN A 86 41.64 -15.84 24.39
CA GLN A 86 41.68 -16.77 23.26
C GLN A 86 40.27 -17.22 22.89
N THR A 87 39.97 -17.26 21.61
CA THR A 87 38.68 -17.75 21.10
C THR A 87 38.61 -19.27 21.19
N THR A 88 37.43 -19.79 21.50
CA THR A 88 37.13 -21.23 21.55
C THR A 88 35.97 -21.56 20.60
N ASP A 89 35.80 -22.84 20.28
CA ASP A 89 34.69 -23.32 19.45
C ASP A 89 33.38 -23.50 20.24
N LYS A 90 33.40 -23.27 21.57
CA LYS A 90 32.29 -23.52 22.48
C LYS A 90 31.58 -22.23 22.86
N ASN A 91 30.32 -22.11 22.44
CA ASN A 91 29.51 -20.89 22.59
C ASN A 91 29.15 -20.52 24.03
N THR A 92 29.30 -21.46 24.96
CA THR A 92 29.03 -21.24 26.39
C THR A 92 30.28 -20.83 27.18
N ASP A 93 31.46 -20.83 26.53
CA ASP A 93 32.68 -20.29 27.12
C ASP A 93 32.66 -18.76 27.03
N VAL A 94 32.84 -18.11 28.18
CA VAL A 94 32.81 -16.64 28.27
C VAL A 94 34.01 -16.10 29.02
N ALA A 95 34.56 -15.00 28.54
CA ALA A 95 35.63 -14.27 29.20
C ALA A 95 35.14 -12.88 29.61
N ILE A 96 35.49 -12.42 30.81
CA ILE A 96 35.21 -11.04 31.21
C ILE A 96 36.29 -10.13 30.63
N ASN A 97 35.90 -9.12 29.86
CA ASN A 97 36.78 -8.07 29.36
C ASN A 97 36.65 -6.83 30.24
N GLY A 98 37.51 -6.72 31.25
CA GLY A 98 37.50 -5.63 32.22
C GLY A 98 37.47 -6.13 33.67
N ASP A 99 36.92 -5.31 34.57
CA ASP A 99 36.81 -5.65 36.00
C ASP A 99 35.53 -6.43 36.33
N GLY A 100 35.58 -7.22 37.40
CA GLY A 100 34.48 -8.09 37.84
C GLY A 100 34.81 -9.58 37.80
N PHE A 101 33.89 -10.40 38.31
CA PHE A 101 34.02 -11.84 38.45
C PHE A 101 32.68 -12.53 38.20
N PHE A 102 32.73 -13.78 37.75
CA PHE A 102 31.57 -14.66 37.77
C PHE A 102 31.31 -15.14 39.19
N MET A 103 30.03 -15.29 39.55
CA MET A 103 29.61 -15.87 40.83
C MET A 103 29.18 -17.31 40.63
N VAL A 104 29.70 -18.19 41.49
CA VAL A 104 29.30 -19.60 41.54
C VAL A 104 29.01 -20.01 42.98
N SER A 105 28.13 -20.99 43.17
CA SER A 105 27.82 -21.54 44.50
C SER A 105 27.54 -23.04 44.42
N ASP A 106 27.76 -23.72 45.53
CA ASP A 106 27.44 -25.13 45.77
C ASP A 106 26.08 -25.32 46.46
N ASP A 107 25.57 -24.30 47.15
CA ASP A 107 24.45 -24.41 48.08
C ASP A 107 23.23 -23.54 47.72
N GLY A 108 23.06 -23.21 46.45
CA GLY A 108 21.91 -22.40 45.99
C GLY A 108 22.07 -20.89 46.23
N GLY A 109 23.29 -20.42 46.48
CA GLY A 109 23.65 -19.00 46.51
C GLY A 109 23.83 -18.41 47.92
N LEU A 110 23.83 -19.26 48.96
CA LEU A 110 24.15 -18.88 50.35
C LEU A 110 25.65 -18.63 50.49
N THR A 111 26.46 -19.54 49.95
CA THR A 111 27.92 -19.42 49.91
C THR A 111 28.34 -19.10 48.47
N ARG A 112 28.84 -17.88 48.26
CA ARG A 112 29.21 -17.39 46.93
C ARG A 112 30.73 -17.35 46.77
N TYR A 113 31.20 -18.00 45.73
CA TYR A 113 32.59 -17.97 45.28
C TYR A 113 32.68 -17.14 44.00
N LEU A 114 33.82 -16.47 43.82
CA LEU A 114 34.10 -15.63 42.67
C LEU A 114 35.12 -16.30 41.78
N THR A 115 34.96 -16.23 40.46
CA THR A 115 35.95 -16.78 39.52
C THR A 115 36.09 -15.92 38.27
N ARG A 116 37.28 -15.98 37.66
CA ARG A 116 37.56 -15.43 36.32
C ARG A 116 37.50 -16.48 35.23
N SER A 117 37.46 -17.76 35.57
CA SER A 117 37.31 -18.84 34.60
C SER A 117 35.85 -18.92 34.18
N GLY A 118 35.57 -18.84 32.87
CA GLY A 118 34.22 -18.93 32.32
C GLY A 118 34.01 -20.15 31.42
N ASP A 119 34.63 -21.26 31.81
CA ASP A 119 34.49 -22.58 31.20
C ASP A 119 33.17 -23.26 31.60
N PHE A 120 32.05 -22.67 31.19
CA PHE A 120 30.72 -23.09 31.62
C PHE A 120 30.06 -24.08 30.66
N LYS A 121 29.28 -25.03 31.20
CA LYS A 121 28.54 -26.02 30.42
C LYS A 121 27.22 -26.35 31.12
N LEU A 122 26.27 -26.88 30.37
CA LEU A 122 25.04 -27.44 30.96
C LEU A 122 25.31 -28.86 31.43
N ASP A 123 24.81 -29.18 32.62
CA ASP A 123 24.74 -30.56 33.09
C ASP A 123 23.46 -31.26 32.55
N ALA A 124 23.34 -32.56 32.79
CA ALA A 124 22.17 -33.32 32.35
C ALA A 124 20.87 -32.93 33.09
N ALA A 125 20.97 -32.26 34.24
CA ALA A 125 19.82 -31.78 35.01
C ALA A 125 19.36 -30.39 34.55
N GLY A 126 20.15 -29.67 33.76
CA GLY A 126 19.88 -28.31 33.29
C GLY A 126 20.57 -27.20 34.08
N ASN A 127 21.43 -27.50 35.05
CA ASN A 127 22.20 -26.47 35.74
C ASN A 127 23.34 -25.98 34.86
N PHE A 128 23.57 -24.66 34.87
CA PHE A 128 24.72 -24.07 34.20
C PHE A 128 25.93 -24.08 35.14
N VAL A 129 26.86 -24.99 34.90
CA VAL A 129 27.95 -25.32 35.83
C VAL A 129 29.33 -25.04 35.25
N ASN A 130 30.30 -24.77 36.13
CA ASN A 130 31.71 -24.80 35.77
C ASN A 130 32.28 -26.24 35.82
N ASN A 131 33.55 -26.42 35.45
CA ASN A 131 34.19 -27.74 35.46
C ASN A 131 34.29 -28.40 36.86
N ALA A 132 34.20 -27.62 37.94
CA ALA A 132 34.22 -28.11 39.31
C ALA A 132 32.82 -28.47 39.86
N GLY A 133 31.76 -28.28 39.06
CA GLY A 133 30.38 -28.62 39.43
C GLY A 133 29.65 -27.54 40.23
N PHE A 134 30.23 -26.35 40.39
CA PHE A 134 29.54 -25.22 41.00
C PHE A 134 28.59 -24.58 40.00
N VAL A 135 27.39 -24.23 40.44
CA VAL A 135 26.36 -23.62 39.59
C VAL A 135 26.56 -22.11 39.53
N VAL A 136 26.60 -21.57 38.32
CA VAL A 136 26.71 -20.13 38.06
C VAL A 136 25.45 -19.42 38.55
N GLN A 137 25.64 -18.27 39.18
CA GLN A 137 24.55 -17.45 39.69
C GLN A 137 24.09 -16.41 38.66
N GLY A 138 22.78 -16.22 38.60
CA GLY A 138 22.15 -15.27 37.69
C GLY A 138 20.64 -15.20 37.88
N TRP A 139 19.94 -14.83 36.81
CA TRP A 139 18.49 -14.72 36.80
C TRP A 139 17.92 -15.58 35.67
N ASN A 140 16.90 -16.39 35.99
CA ASN A 140 16.19 -17.19 35.00
C ASN A 140 15.01 -16.39 34.43
N ILE A 141 14.58 -16.73 33.21
CA ILE A 141 13.37 -16.16 32.60
C ILE A 141 12.10 -16.55 33.37
N ASN A 142 11.14 -15.64 33.46
CA ASN A 142 9.77 -15.96 33.82
C ASN A 142 8.96 -16.23 32.55
N TRP A 143 8.38 -17.43 32.40
CA TRP A 143 7.66 -17.82 31.18
C TRP A 143 6.30 -17.13 31.01
N ASP A 144 5.72 -16.59 32.08
CA ASP A 144 4.43 -15.88 32.01
C ASP A 144 4.53 -14.52 31.29
N ASP A 145 5.66 -13.82 31.48
CA ASP A 145 5.92 -12.49 30.90
C ASP A 145 7.11 -12.48 29.90
N GLN A 146 7.78 -13.62 29.75
CA GLN A 146 8.96 -13.82 28.90
C GLN A 146 10.10 -12.83 29.16
N SER A 147 10.21 -12.36 30.40
CA SER A 147 11.18 -11.36 30.81
C SER A 147 12.13 -11.90 31.89
N ILE A 148 13.27 -11.23 32.04
CA ILE A 148 14.26 -11.53 33.08
C ILE A 148 14.32 -10.34 34.04
N ASP A 149 13.92 -10.55 35.29
CA ASP A 149 13.97 -9.54 36.35
C ASP A 149 15.34 -9.54 37.05
N THR A 150 16.22 -8.62 36.64
CA THR A 150 17.58 -8.46 37.16
C THR A 150 17.64 -7.68 38.48
N SER A 151 16.53 -7.11 38.95
CA SER A 151 16.49 -6.35 40.21
C SER A 151 16.50 -7.25 41.44
N ARG A 152 16.16 -8.53 41.27
CA ARG A 152 16.10 -9.52 42.35
C ARG A 152 17.50 -10.04 42.70
N SER A 153 17.61 -10.73 43.84
CA SER A 153 18.85 -11.45 44.16
C SER A 153 19.10 -12.60 43.17
N PRO A 154 20.35 -12.80 42.69
CA PRO A 154 20.69 -13.93 41.83
C PRO A 154 20.40 -15.27 42.49
N LYS A 155 20.04 -16.26 41.66
CA LYS A 155 19.82 -17.66 42.00
C LYS A 155 20.66 -18.55 41.07
N ASN A 156 20.65 -19.87 41.32
CA ASN A 156 21.21 -20.85 40.39
C ASN A 156 20.60 -20.73 38.99
N LEU A 157 21.46 -20.65 37.98
CA LEU A 157 21.04 -20.70 36.59
C LEU A 157 20.58 -22.12 36.23
N PHE A 158 19.34 -22.22 35.77
CA PHE A 158 18.69 -23.48 35.42
C PHE A 158 18.01 -23.34 34.06
N ILE A 159 18.43 -24.16 33.12
CA ILE A 159 17.95 -24.25 31.75
C ILE A 159 17.65 -25.72 31.49
N ASP A 160 16.38 -26.10 31.58
CA ASP A 160 15.94 -27.47 31.32
C ASP A 160 16.28 -27.87 29.86
N PRO A 161 17.09 -28.92 29.62
CA PRO A 161 17.41 -29.38 28.27
C PRO A 161 16.16 -29.85 27.50
N GLY A 162 15.12 -30.29 28.23
CA GLY A 162 13.81 -30.68 27.71
C GLY A 162 12.77 -29.55 27.73
N LEU A 163 13.21 -28.29 27.91
CA LEU A 163 12.32 -27.14 28.00
C LEU A 163 11.37 -27.09 26.79
N HIS A 164 10.09 -27.21 27.11
CA HIS A 164 8.98 -27.10 26.17
C HIS A 164 8.30 -25.75 26.34
N ILE A 165 8.17 -25.00 25.25
CA ILE A 165 7.35 -23.78 25.22
C ILE A 165 6.01 -24.08 24.55
N PRO A 166 4.89 -23.74 25.21
CA PRO A 166 3.58 -23.90 24.60
C PRO A 166 3.44 -22.98 23.37
N ALA A 167 2.49 -23.31 22.50
CA ALA A 167 2.15 -22.41 21.41
C ALA A 167 1.64 -21.06 21.96
N ALA A 168 2.03 -19.98 21.28
CA ALA A 168 1.49 -18.66 21.54
C ALA A 168 0.57 -18.25 20.39
N LYS A 169 -0.66 -17.89 20.73
CA LYS A 169 -1.60 -17.30 19.78
C LYS A 169 -1.10 -15.94 19.30
N SER A 170 -1.28 -15.63 18.04
CA SER A 170 -0.97 -14.29 17.51
C SER A 170 -1.91 -13.24 18.12
N THR A 171 -1.36 -12.19 18.74
CA THR A 171 -2.14 -11.02 19.17
C THR A 171 -1.92 -9.83 18.25
N GLU A 172 -0.84 -9.84 17.46
CA GLU A 172 -0.51 -8.80 16.51
C GLU A 172 0.05 -9.37 15.20
N VAL A 173 -0.32 -8.73 14.09
CA VAL A 173 0.28 -8.99 12.78
C VAL A 173 0.68 -7.67 12.14
N ALA A 174 1.93 -7.59 11.71
CA ALA A 174 2.52 -6.42 11.08
C ALA A 174 2.88 -6.71 9.62
N ILE A 175 2.63 -5.74 8.74
CA ILE A 175 2.99 -5.80 7.33
C ILE A 175 3.80 -4.56 6.96
N LYS A 176 4.80 -4.76 6.11
CA LYS A 176 5.46 -3.68 5.38
C LYS A 176 5.34 -3.96 3.90
N ALA A 177 4.62 -3.13 3.17
CA ALA A 177 4.40 -3.29 1.74
C ALA A 177 4.29 -1.94 1.04
N ASN A 178 4.66 -1.93 -0.24
CA ASN A 178 4.41 -0.80 -1.12
C ASN A 178 3.16 -1.07 -1.96
N LEU A 179 2.29 -0.07 -2.11
CA LEU A 179 1.10 -0.08 -2.97
C LEU A 179 1.27 0.93 -4.10
N ASN A 180 1.25 0.45 -5.35
CA ASN A 180 1.48 1.27 -6.54
C ASN A 180 0.32 2.24 -6.79
N SER A 181 0.58 3.53 -6.61
CA SER A 181 -0.33 4.64 -6.93
C SER A 181 -0.05 5.29 -8.29
N GLY A 182 1.00 4.85 -9.00
CA GLY A 182 1.41 5.37 -10.29
C GLY A 182 0.52 4.94 -11.47
N LEU A 183 0.94 5.33 -12.67
CA LEU A 183 0.18 5.10 -13.92
C LEU A 183 0.55 3.79 -14.64
N ASN A 184 1.44 2.97 -14.08
CA ASN A 184 1.78 1.67 -14.66
C ASN A 184 1.82 0.60 -13.57
N ILE A 185 0.86 -0.31 -13.61
CA ILE A 185 0.67 -1.36 -12.59
C ILE A 185 1.13 -2.74 -13.08
N GLY A 186 1.53 -2.86 -14.35
CA GLY A 186 1.85 -4.15 -14.96
C GLY A 186 0.69 -5.15 -14.80
N ASN A 187 1.00 -6.31 -14.20
CA ASN A 187 0.02 -7.37 -13.96
C ASN A 187 -0.62 -7.31 -12.56
N ALA A 188 -0.22 -6.37 -11.70
CA ALA A 188 -0.80 -6.19 -10.36
C ALA A 188 -2.14 -5.46 -10.46
N ALA A 189 -3.13 -6.15 -11.02
CA ALA A 189 -4.40 -5.57 -11.41
C ALA A 189 -5.54 -6.57 -11.17
N ARG A 190 -6.75 -6.02 -11.05
CA ARG A 190 -8.00 -6.80 -11.11
C ARG A 190 -8.95 -6.22 -12.15
N PRO A 191 -9.91 -7.00 -12.67
CA PRO A 191 -11.02 -6.44 -13.44
C PRO A 191 -11.81 -5.40 -12.64
N LEU A 192 -12.38 -4.44 -13.35
CA LEU A 192 -13.40 -3.52 -12.81
C LEU A 192 -14.58 -4.34 -12.22
N TYR A 193 -15.24 -3.80 -11.20
CA TYR A 193 -16.40 -4.45 -10.59
C TYR A 193 -17.55 -4.55 -11.59
N ALA A 194 -18.26 -5.67 -11.55
CA ALA A 194 -19.48 -5.83 -12.34
C ALA A 194 -20.56 -4.86 -11.84
N LEU A 195 -21.33 -4.33 -12.79
CA LEU A 195 -22.47 -3.45 -12.56
C LEU A 195 -23.64 -3.98 -13.38
N ASP A 196 -24.81 -4.01 -12.79
CA ASP A 196 -26.01 -4.40 -13.51
C ASP A 196 -26.58 -3.26 -14.37
N SER A 197 -27.83 -3.36 -14.81
CA SER A 197 -28.45 -2.39 -15.73
C SER A 197 -29.28 -1.32 -15.02
N VAL A 198 -29.43 -1.38 -13.70
CA VAL A 198 -30.34 -0.54 -12.92
C VAL A 198 -29.55 0.20 -11.85
N HIS A 199 -29.62 1.53 -11.89
CA HIS A 199 -28.98 2.37 -10.88
C HIS A 199 -29.65 2.24 -9.50
N GLY A 200 -28.86 2.09 -8.45
CA GLY A 200 -29.28 2.03 -7.05
C GLY A 200 -29.99 0.73 -6.66
N PHE A 201 -29.86 -0.34 -7.43
CA PHE A 201 -30.63 -1.57 -7.22
C PHE A 201 -29.89 -2.81 -7.69
N ASN A 202 -29.61 -3.73 -6.76
CA ASN A 202 -28.99 -5.00 -7.12
C ASN A 202 -30.06 -6.01 -7.55
N LYS A 203 -30.09 -6.36 -8.84
CA LYS A 203 -31.04 -7.31 -9.43
C LYS A 203 -30.94 -8.74 -8.90
N LYS A 204 -29.79 -9.15 -8.35
CA LYS A 204 -29.59 -10.50 -7.79
C LYS A 204 -30.20 -10.63 -6.39
N THR A 205 -30.10 -9.58 -5.58
CA THR A 205 -30.60 -9.57 -4.19
C THR A 205 -32.03 -9.03 -4.09
N GLY A 206 -32.43 -8.17 -5.03
CA GLY A 206 -33.72 -7.47 -4.98
C GLY A 206 -33.73 -6.29 -4.01
N GLU A 207 -32.56 -5.86 -3.51
CA GLU A 207 -32.42 -4.77 -2.54
C GLU A 207 -31.97 -3.46 -3.22
N THR A 208 -32.51 -2.33 -2.73
CA THR A 208 -32.08 -0.99 -3.11
C THR A 208 -30.84 -0.60 -2.32
N LYS A 209 -29.68 -0.53 -2.98
CA LYS A 209 -28.43 0.00 -2.40
C LYS A 209 -27.71 0.81 -3.47
N ASP A 210 -27.18 1.96 -3.06
CA ASP A 210 -26.40 2.84 -3.94
C ASP A 210 -25.02 2.22 -4.19
N GLU A 211 -24.67 1.99 -5.46
CA GLU A 211 -23.40 1.40 -5.89
C GLU A 211 -22.22 2.35 -5.68
N ASN A 212 -22.48 3.67 -5.58
CA ASN A 212 -21.47 4.69 -5.32
C ASN A 212 -21.17 4.87 -3.82
N ASP A 213 -21.90 4.21 -2.93
CA ASP A 213 -21.62 4.26 -1.49
C ASP A 213 -20.35 3.45 -1.16
N ASN A 214 -19.33 4.14 -0.68
CA ASN A 214 -18.08 3.51 -0.25
C ASN A 214 -18.23 2.62 0.99
N GLY A 215 -19.24 2.88 1.83
CA GLY A 215 -19.55 2.10 3.03
C GLY A 215 -20.24 0.77 2.74
N ILE A 216 -20.87 0.62 1.57
CA ILE A 216 -21.56 -0.60 1.17
C ILE A 216 -20.66 -1.40 0.23
N THR A 217 -20.52 -2.69 0.53
CA THR A 217 -19.83 -3.65 -0.35
C THR A 217 -20.63 -4.92 -0.36
N GLN A 218 -21.13 -5.28 -1.53
CA GLN A 218 -21.93 -6.48 -1.72
C GLN A 218 -21.10 -7.60 -2.35
N PHE A 219 -21.43 -8.83 -2.00
CA PHE A 219 -20.75 -10.02 -2.49
C PHE A 219 -21.73 -10.93 -3.25
N TYR A 220 -21.21 -11.64 -4.23
CA TYR A 220 -21.92 -12.73 -4.89
C TYR A 220 -20.99 -13.93 -5.10
N THR A 221 -21.58 -15.12 -5.14
CA THR A 221 -20.86 -16.33 -5.50
C THR A 221 -20.75 -16.44 -7.02
N THR A 222 -19.52 -16.46 -7.52
CA THR A 222 -19.22 -16.65 -8.95
C THR A 222 -19.49 -18.09 -9.39
N SER A 223 -19.49 -18.34 -10.70
CA SER A 223 -19.60 -19.70 -11.28
C SER A 223 -18.48 -20.66 -10.83
N LYS A 224 -17.36 -20.12 -10.32
CA LYS A 224 -16.22 -20.87 -9.79
C LYS A 224 -16.29 -21.09 -8.27
N ASN A 225 -17.42 -20.79 -7.63
CA ASN A 225 -17.59 -20.85 -6.18
C ASN A 225 -16.63 -19.93 -5.39
N SER A 226 -16.18 -18.82 -6.00
CA SER A 226 -15.46 -17.74 -5.31
C SER A 226 -16.44 -16.61 -4.98
N MET A 227 -16.33 -16.03 -3.78
CA MET A 227 -17.11 -14.85 -3.39
C MET A 227 -16.40 -13.57 -3.84
N GLU A 228 -16.99 -12.86 -4.79
CA GLU A 228 -16.43 -11.63 -5.35
C GLU A 228 -17.32 -10.42 -5.08
N VAL A 229 -16.71 -9.24 -5.12
CA VAL A 229 -17.43 -7.96 -4.97
C VAL A 229 -18.16 -7.62 -6.28
N THR A 230 -19.40 -7.15 -6.17
CA THR A 230 -20.26 -6.71 -7.29
C THR A 230 -20.96 -5.40 -6.92
N GLU A 231 -21.59 -4.74 -7.90
CA GLU A 231 -22.39 -3.52 -7.70
C GLU A 231 -21.61 -2.42 -6.97
N LYS A 232 -20.41 -2.10 -7.50
CA LYS A 232 -19.55 -1.06 -6.93
C LYS A 232 -19.07 -0.08 -8.00
N GLY A 233 -19.53 1.15 -7.90
CA GLY A 233 -19.05 2.28 -8.70
C GLY A 233 -17.62 2.64 -8.30
N VAL A 234 -16.75 2.85 -9.29
CA VAL A 234 -15.36 3.26 -9.07
C VAL A 234 -15.11 4.58 -9.73
N ASP A 235 -14.28 5.41 -9.09
CA ASP A 235 -13.84 6.67 -9.67
C ASP A 235 -13.14 6.44 -11.02
N ALA A 236 -13.67 7.02 -12.09
CA ALA A 236 -13.15 6.85 -13.44
C ALA A 236 -11.71 7.36 -13.59
N GLY A 237 -11.25 8.26 -12.71
CA GLY A 237 -9.86 8.71 -12.63
C GLY A 237 -8.87 7.63 -12.18
N SER A 238 -9.34 6.54 -11.57
CA SER A 238 -8.51 5.43 -11.08
C SER A 238 -8.47 4.21 -12.01
N LEU A 239 -8.97 4.36 -13.23
CA LEU A 239 -9.05 3.29 -14.22
C LEU A 239 -7.73 3.05 -14.96
N PHE A 240 -7.48 1.78 -15.26
CA PHE A 240 -6.38 1.30 -16.08
C PHE A 240 -6.94 0.51 -17.27
N ASN A 241 -6.22 0.51 -18.38
CA ASN A 241 -6.56 -0.33 -19.53
C ASN A 241 -6.13 -1.80 -19.33
N GLY A 242 -6.41 -2.65 -20.32
CA GLY A 242 -6.06 -4.08 -20.29
C GLY A 242 -4.55 -4.37 -20.12
N SER A 243 -3.66 -3.45 -20.51
CA SER A 243 -2.20 -3.58 -20.35
C SER A 243 -1.66 -3.02 -19.02
N GLY A 244 -2.53 -2.51 -18.14
CA GLY A 244 -2.11 -1.94 -16.85
C GLY A 244 -1.55 -0.52 -16.93
N GLN A 245 -1.86 0.22 -18.01
CA GLN A 245 -1.54 1.64 -18.14
C GLN A 245 -2.75 2.48 -17.70
N GLY A 246 -2.51 3.45 -16.83
CA GLY A 246 -3.55 4.33 -16.31
C GLY A 246 -4.14 5.20 -17.42
N LEU A 247 -5.46 5.36 -17.44
CA LEU A 247 -6.15 6.22 -18.41
C LEU A 247 -5.89 7.70 -18.16
N ASN A 248 -5.48 8.05 -16.93
CA ASN A 248 -5.12 9.42 -16.52
C ASN A 248 -6.20 10.45 -16.88
N LEU A 249 -7.47 10.11 -16.65
CA LEU A 249 -8.59 10.99 -16.91
C LEU A 249 -8.55 12.20 -15.95
N ARG A 250 -8.69 13.41 -16.50
CA ARG A 250 -8.62 14.68 -15.76
C ARG A 250 -9.91 15.48 -15.88
N GLU A 251 -10.07 16.45 -14.98
CA GLU A 251 -11.25 17.32 -14.92
C GLU A 251 -11.62 17.90 -16.29
N GLY A 252 -12.90 17.78 -16.65
CA GLY A 252 -13.46 18.29 -17.90
C GLY A 252 -13.16 17.44 -19.15
N GLN A 253 -12.22 16.49 -19.09
CA GLN A 253 -11.99 15.55 -20.19
C GLN A 253 -13.18 14.60 -20.35
N GLY A 254 -13.37 14.09 -21.56
CA GLY A 254 -14.57 13.34 -21.88
C GLY A 254 -14.60 12.74 -23.27
N ILE A 255 -15.76 12.21 -23.63
CA ILE A 255 -16.04 11.64 -24.94
C ILE A 255 -17.35 12.18 -25.51
N TRP A 256 -17.41 12.21 -26.82
CA TRP A 256 -18.65 12.22 -27.57
C TRP A 256 -19.06 10.79 -27.88
N MET A 257 -20.33 10.48 -27.66
CA MET A 257 -20.91 9.21 -28.08
C MET A 257 -22.17 9.48 -28.89
N SER A 258 -22.13 9.03 -30.16
CA SER A 258 -23.27 8.99 -31.06
C SER A 258 -23.95 7.62 -30.95
N PHE A 259 -25.27 7.59 -30.92
CA PHE A 259 -26.08 6.37 -30.89
C PHE A 259 -26.76 6.06 -32.23
N ALA A 260 -26.88 7.08 -33.08
CA ALA A 260 -27.35 6.99 -34.45
C ALA A 260 -26.68 8.06 -35.31
N ASP A 261 -26.70 7.90 -36.62
CA ASP A 261 -26.30 8.96 -37.54
C ASP A 261 -27.41 10.03 -37.55
N SER A 262 -27.06 11.30 -37.37
CA SER A 262 -28.04 12.38 -37.46
C SER A 262 -28.47 12.55 -38.90
N LYS A 263 -29.77 12.51 -39.17
CA LYS A 263 -30.32 12.67 -40.52
C LYS A 263 -31.49 13.63 -40.49
N PHE A 264 -31.52 14.59 -41.41
CA PHE A 264 -32.65 15.48 -41.60
C PHE A 264 -32.95 15.62 -43.10
N THR A 265 -34.22 15.51 -43.49
CA THR A 265 -34.64 15.64 -44.89
C THR A 265 -35.50 16.88 -45.06
N THR A 266 -35.08 17.81 -45.91
CA THR A 266 -35.86 19.02 -46.19
C THR A 266 -37.08 18.70 -47.04
N ASN A 267 -38.09 19.58 -47.03
CA ASN A 267 -39.34 19.39 -47.79
C ASN A 267 -40.07 18.10 -47.34
N GLY A 268 -40.24 17.94 -46.03
CA GLY A 268 -40.95 16.80 -45.43
C GLY A 268 -42.41 16.66 -45.90
N LEU A 269 -43.00 17.75 -46.40
CA LEU A 269 -44.34 17.76 -47.01
C LEU A 269 -44.39 17.22 -48.44
N ASN A 270 -43.25 16.82 -49.02
CA ASN A 270 -43.14 16.32 -50.41
C ASN A 270 -43.76 17.27 -51.45
N ILE A 271 -43.57 18.58 -51.27
CA ILE A 271 -44.02 19.61 -52.22
C ILE A 271 -43.32 19.37 -53.57
N THR A 272 -44.09 19.48 -54.65
CA THR A 272 -43.60 19.29 -56.02
C THR A 272 -42.51 20.29 -56.37
N GLY A 273 -41.39 19.82 -56.93
CA GLY A 273 -40.33 20.69 -57.44
C GLY A 273 -40.69 21.26 -58.82
N PHE A 274 -40.00 22.34 -59.20
CA PHE A 274 -40.08 22.91 -60.54
C PHE A 274 -39.57 21.92 -61.61
N ASP A 275 -40.36 21.73 -62.67
CA ASP A 275 -39.99 20.90 -63.83
C ASP A 275 -39.83 21.77 -65.09
N ALA A 276 -38.60 21.97 -65.54
CA ALA A 276 -38.32 22.77 -66.73
C ALA A 276 -38.90 22.18 -68.04
N ASN A 277 -39.18 20.88 -68.09
CA ASN A 277 -39.72 20.22 -69.28
C ASN A 277 -41.23 20.43 -69.43
N ASN A 278 -41.94 20.68 -68.33
CA ASN A 278 -43.37 20.92 -68.31
C ASN A 278 -43.68 22.39 -68.62
N LYS A 279 -43.82 22.71 -69.92
CA LYS A 279 -44.08 24.05 -70.48
C LYS A 279 -45.50 24.61 -70.21
N THR A 280 -45.95 24.49 -68.98
CA THR A 280 -47.22 25.05 -68.47
C THR A 280 -46.94 25.88 -67.21
N ASN A 281 -47.91 26.68 -66.76
CA ASN A 281 -47.75 27.44 -65.52
C ASN A 281 -47.69 26.47 -64.32
N GLN A 282 -46.67 26.64 -63.49
CA GLN A 282 -46.46 25.84 -62.28
C GLN A 282 -46.56 26.77 -61.08
N GLN A 283 -47.47 26.46 -60.16
CA GLN A 283 -47.71 27.27 -58.96
C GLN A 283 -47.23 26.56 -57.71
N ASN A 284 -46.72 27.33 -56.75
CA ASN A 284 -46.27 26.86 -55.44
C ASN A 284 -45.31 25.64 -55.54
N VAL A 285 -44.36 25.71 -56.47
CA VAL A 285 -43.36 24.66 -56.65
C VAL A 285 -42.08 25.01 -55.89
N VAL A 286 -41.38 23.99 -55.39
CA VAL A 286 -40.05 24.16 -54.81
C VAL A 286 -39.05 24.49 -55.92
N PHE A 287 -38.32 25.60 -55.79
CA PHE A 287 -37.43 26.09 -56.84
C PHE A 287 -36.02 26.35 -56.32
N TRP A 288 -35.02 25.80 -57.01
CA TRP A 288 -33.59 25.88 -56.65
C TRP A 288 -32.77 26.75 -57.61
N GLY A 289 -33.42 27.50 -58.49
CA GLY A 289 -32.78 28.29 -59.54
C GLY A 289 -32.84 27.64 -60.93
N SER A 290 -32.49 28.45 -61.93
CA SER A 290 -32.27 28.06 -63.32
C SER A 290 -31.20 28.96 -63.93
N GLU A 291 -30.77 28.70 -65.17
CA GLU A 291 -29.82 29.57 -65.88
C GLU A 291 -30.29 31.04 -65.97
N ASN A 292 -31.61 31.25 -66.04
CA ASN A 292 -32.22 32.57 -66.22
C ASN A 292 -32.71 33.22 -64.91
N GLN A 293 -32.71 32.48 -63.79
CA GLN A 293 -33.15 32.98 -62.49
C GLN A 293 -32.33 32.36 -61.37
N LYS A 294 -31.58 33.20 -60.66
CA LYS A 294 -30.79 32.80 -59.50
C LYS A 294 -31.64 32.80 -58.23
N THR A 295 -31.27 31.93 -57.29
CA THR A 295 -31.84 31.90 -55.94
C THR A 295 -30.75 32.16 -54.90
N ARG A 296 -31.16 32.67 -53.74
CA ARG A 296 -30.26 32.94 -52.62
C ARG A 296 -30.36 31.81 -51.60
N LEU A 297 -29.25 31.12 -51.37
CA LEU A 297 -29.08 30.24 -50.22
C LEU A 297 -28.63 31.09 -49.03
N ASP A 298 -29.39 31.05 -47.93
CA ASP A 298 -29.03 31.74 -46.68
C ASP A 298 -29.44 30.89 -45.48
N ILE A 299 -28.50 30.10 -44.97
CA ILE A 299 -28.73 29.19 -43.84
C ILE A 299 -27.61 29.31 -42.82
N THR A 300 -27.90 28.91 -41.58
CA THR A 300 -26.90 28.70 -40.53
C THR A 300 -26.92 27.23 -40.15
N LEU A 301 -25.78 26.55 -40.27
CA LEU A 301 -25.66 25.13 -40.01
C LEU A 301 -24.57 24.89 -38.95
N ASN A 302 -24.95 24.33 -37.80
CA ASN A 302 -24.08 24.14 -36.64
C ASN A 302 -23.28 25.40 -36.25
N GLY A 303 -23.93 26.58 -36.35
CA GLY A 303 -23.31 27.88 -36.07
C GLY A 303 -22.55 28.51 -37.24
N VAL A 304 -22.32 27.78 -38.34
CA VAL A 304 -21.63 28.27 -39.53
C VAL A 304 -22.63 28.85 -40.53
N ALA A 305 -22.49 30.14 -40.85
CA ALA A 305 -23.32 30.80 -41.86
C ALA A 305 -22.90 30.39 -43.28
N ILE A 306 -23.85 29.94 -44.10
CA ILE A 306 -23.67 29.52 -45.49
C ILE A 306 -24.55 30.41 -46.35
N GLN A 307 -23.91 31.31 -47.12
CA GLN A 307 -24.59 32.33 -47.91
C GLN A 307 -24.09 32.34 -49.35
N ASN A 308 -25.00 32.23 -50.31
CA ASN A 308 -24.69 32.33 -51.73
C ASN A 308 -25.90 32.86 -52.51
N ALA A 309 -25.76 33.98 -53.21
CA ALA A 309 -26.83 34.61 -53.98
C ALA A 309 -26.95 34.11 -55.44
N ASP A 310 -26.03 33.25 -55.88
CA ASP A 310 -25.85 32.85 -57.28
C ASP A 310 -26.18 31.37 -57.51
N ILE A 311 -27.13 30.80 -56.76
CA ILE A 311 -27.54 29.40 -56.92
C ILE A 311 -28.47 29.26 -58.13
N THR A 312 -28.05 28.44 -59.11
CA THR A 312 -28.80 28.15 -60.34
C THR A 312 -29.35 26.73 -60.40
N SER A 313 -29.00 25.86 -59.45
CA SER A 313 -29.51 24.49 -59.35
C SER A 313 -29.34 23.91 -57.94
N LEU A 314 -30.11 22.85 -57.64
CA LEU A 314 -29.97 22.07 -56.41
C LEU A 314 -28.58 21.44 -56.27
N ASP A 315 -27.99 20.96 -57.36
CA ASP A 315 -26.65 20.35 -57.33
C ASP A 315 -25.57 21.37 -56.98
N GLN A 316 -25.70 22.61 -57.45
CA GLN A 316 -24.79 23.70 -57.06
C GLN A 316 -24.95 24.06 -55.57
N ALA A 317 -26.19 24.09 -55.06
CA ALA A 317 -26.43 24.33 -53.63
C ALA A 317 -25.80 23.23 -52.77
N ILE A 318 -25.99 21.96 -53.12
CA ILE A 318 -25.39 20.80 -52.43
C ILE A 318 -23.86 20.88 -52.48
N ALA A 319 -23.27 21.12 -53.66
CA ALA A 319 -21.83 21.23 -53.81
C ALA A 319 -21.26 22.38 -52.94
N TYR A 320 -21.95 23.52 -52.90
CA TYR A 320 -21.54 24.66 -52.09
C TYR A 320 -21.62 24.36 -50.59
N ILE A 321 -22.72 23.77 -50.11
CA ILE A 321 -22.89 23.34 -48.71
C ILE A 321 -21.78 22.36 -48.31
N ASN A 322 -21.47 21.38 -49.17
CA ASN A 322 -20.44 20.37 -48.90
C ASN A 322 -19.01 20.96 -48.81
N THR A 323 -18.78 22.20 -49.25
CA THR A 323 -17.50 22.88 -48.99
C THR A 323 -17.29 23.24 -47.51
N PHE A 324 -18.35 23.26 -46.70
CA PHE A 324 -18.33 23.58 -45.27
C PHE A 324 -18.32 22.35 -44.36
N THR A 325 -18.38 21.13 -44.92
CA THR A 325 -18.34 19.88 -44.13
C THR A 325 -17.06 19.79 -43.29
N ASN A 326 -15.91 20.03 -43.90
CA ASN A 326 -14.62 19.98 -43.23
C ASN A 326 -14.16 21.39 -42.84
N PRO A 327 -13.49 21.54 -41.69
CA PRO A 327 -12.89 22.82 -41.31
C PRO A 327 -11.80 23.24 -42.30
N GLN A 328 -11.65 24.56 -42.50
CA GLN A 328 -10.60 25.16 -43.30
C GLN A 328 -9.85 26.23 -42.49
N GLU A 329 -8.70 26.69 -42.97
CA GLU A 329 -7.95 27.75 -42.30
C GLU A 329 -8.82 29.01 -42.14
N GLY A 330 -9.08 29.42 -40.89
CA GLY A 330 -9.92 30.57 -40.56
C GLY A 330 -11.44 30.33 -40.62
N ARG A 331 -11.91 29.10 -40.85
CA ARG A 331 -13.35 28.77 -40.90
C ARG A 331 -13.65 27.41 -40.28
N GLU A 332 -14.59 27.40 -39.34
CA GLU A 332 -15.10 26.18 -38.71
C GLU A 332 -15.82 25.27 -39.72
N GLY A 333 -15.73 23.95 -39.50
CA GLY A 333 -16.48 22.95 -40.26
C GLY A 333 -17.81 22.61 -39.58
N THR A 334 -18.70 21.93 -40.29
CA THR A 334 -20.00 21.48 -39.75
C THR A 334 -20.07 19.98 -39.50
N GLY A 335 -19.19 19.18 -40.12
CA GLY A 335 -19.27 17.72 -40.12
C GLY A 335 -20.43 17.14 -40.93
N ILE A 336 -21.30 17.98 -41.49
CA ILE A 336 -22.53 17.58 -42.16
C ILE A 336 -22.29 17.44 -43.67
N VAL A 337 -22.80 16.35 -44.23
CA VAL A 337 -22.82 16.09 -45.68
C VAL A 337 -24.24 16.28 -46.20
N ALA A 338 -24.39 17.11 -47.23
CA ALA A 338 -25.62 17.31 -47.97
C ALA A 338 -25.67 16.40 -49.20
N SER A 339 -26.84 15.83 -49.46
CA SER A 339 -27.12 15.00 -50.62
C SER A 339 -28.52 15.27 -51.16
N LYS A 340 -28.80 14.90 -52.41
CA LYS A 340 -30.11 15.11 -53.04
C LYS A 340 -31.13 14.10 -52.49
N ASN A 341 -32.36 14.54 -52.21
CA ASN A 341 -33.45 13.62 -51.88
C ASN A 341 -33.88 12.78 -53.09
N ALA A 342 -34.58 11.65 -52.87
CA ALA A 342 -34.96 10.74 -53.96
C ALA A 342 -35.81 11.40 -55.06
N ASN A 343 -36.60 12.42 -54.70
CA ASN A 343 -37.50 13.13 -55.61
C ASN A 343 -36.85 14.33 -56.30
N GLY A 344 -35.58 14.65 -55.98
CA GLY A 344 -34.87 15.80 -56.54
C GLY A 344 -35.42 17.19 -56.14
N THR A 345 -36.30 17.24 -55.14
CA THR A 345 -36.97 18.47 -54.68
C THR A 345 -36.30 19.12 -53.47
N GLY A 346 -35.35 18.44 -52.82
CA GLY A 346 -34.74 18.90 -51.57
C GLY A 346 -33.42 18.22 -51.23
N ILE A 347 -32.91 18.51 -50.02
CA ILE A 347 -31.63 18.07 -49.48
C ILE A 347 -31.86 17.07 -48.34
N ILE A 348 -31.04 16.04 -48.29
CA ILE A 348 -30.83 15.17 -47.13
C ILE A 348 -29.51 15.58 -46.48
N PHE A 349 -29.60 16.12 -45.26
CA PHE A 349 -28.46 16.37 -44.40
C PHE A 349 -28.15 15.11 -43.60
N THR A 350 -26.90 14.67 -43.60
CA THR A 350 -26.43 13.53 -42.82
C THR A 350 -25.17 13.92 -42.06
N ASN A 351 -25.15 13.67 -40.76
CA ASN A 351 -23.95 13.73 -39.92
C ASN A 351 -23.71 12.37 -39.26
N ARG A 352 -22.58 11.73 -39.56
CA ARG A 352 -22.19 10.47 -38.92
C ARG A 352 -21.60 10.68 -37.52
N ASN A 353 -21.34 11.93 -37.14
CA ASN A 353 -20.73 12.32 -35.86
C ASN A 353 -19.33 11.70 -35.61
N GLU A 354 -18.72 11.09 -36.63
CA GLU A 354 -17.42 10.41 -36.56
C GLU A 354 -16.22 11.37 -36.62
N ASN A 355 -16.44 12.61 -37.05
CA ASN A 355 -15.41 13.61 -37.30
C ASN A 355 -15.44 14.74 -36.26
N GLY A 356 -14.27 15.32 -35.97
CA GLY A 356 -14.12 16.44 -35.04
C GLY A 356 -14.36 16.10 -33.57
N THR A 357 -14.05 17.05 -32.68
CA THR A 357 -14.11 16.88 -31.21
C THR A 357 -14.93 17.97 -30.51
N THR A 358 -15.40 18.97 -31.26
CA THR A 358 -16.12 20.16 -30.80
C THR A 358 -17.62 20.09 -31.15
N ASP A 359 -18.44 20.93 -30.49
CA ASP A 359 -19.90 20.96 -30.64
C ASP A 359 -20.36 21.16 -32.11
N ASN A 360 -19.69 22.04 -32.87
CA ASN A 360 -20.05 22.36 -34.26
C ASN A 360 -19.92 21.18 -35.24
N MET A 361 -19.17 20.14 -34.88
CA MET A 361 -18.95 18.96 -35.72
C MET A 361 -19.94 17.82 -35.42
N LYS A 362 -20.80 17.99 -34.40
CA LYS A 362 -21.74 16.96 -33.92
C LYS A 362 -23.18 17.39 -34.16
N ASN A 363 -24.05 16.39 -34.32
CA ASN A 363 -25.48 16.58 -34.52
C ASN A 363 -25.80 17.42 -35.78
N ILE A 364 -27.08 17.73 -35.97
CA ILE A 364 -27.54 18.70 -36.97
C ILE A 364 -28.33 19.80 -36.26
N ASN A 365 -27.90 21.04 -36.41
CA ASN A 365 -28.66 22.23 -36.03
C ASN A 365 -28.72 23.17 -37.25
N LEU A 366 -29.86 23.13 -37.94
CA LEU A 366 -30.14 23.92 -39.13
C LEU A 366 -31.07 25.07 -38.76
N VAL A 367 -30.71 26.29 -39.17
CA VAL A 367 -31.57 27.46 -39.16
C VAL A 367 -31.65 28.00 -40.59
N VAL A 368 -32.85 28.10 -41.13
CA VAL A 368 -33.09 28.74 -42.43
C VAL A 368 -33.36 30.22 -42.18
N ASN A 369 -32.50 31.09 -42.73
CA ASN A 369 -32.63 32.52 -42.53
C ASN A 369 -33.73 33.08 -43.44
N GLN A 370 -34.39 34.16 -43.01
CA GLN A 370 -35.55 34.73 -43.71
C GLN A 370 -35.25 35.19 -45.16
N ALA A 371 -33.99 35.49 -45.47
CA ALA A 371 -33.57 35.89 -46.82
C ALA A 371 -33.28 34.71 -47.76
N ASN A 372 -33.47 33.47 -47.31
CA ASN A 372 -33.36 32.28 -48.13
C ASN A 372 -34.47 32.26 -49.18
N SER A 373 -34.11 32.09 -50.44
CA SER A 373 -35.05 31.87 -51.54
C SER A 373 -34.75 30.59 -52.34
N ALA A 374 -33.62 29.92 -52.05
CA ALA A 374 -33.25 28.63 -52.62
C ALA A 374 -34.03 27.49 -51.94
N GLY A 375 -34.75 26.70 -52.74
CA GLY A 375 -35.58 25.60 -52.26
C GLY A 375 -36.89 26.03 -51.62
N GLU A 376 -37.24 27.32 -51.68
CA GLU A 376 -38.52 27.87 -51.20
C GLU A 376 -39.63 27.76 -52.26
N LEU A 377 -40.85 28.22 -51.93
CA LEU A 377 -41.99 28.23 -52.86
C LEU A 377 -41.86 29.34 -53.90
N TRP A 378 -42.00 28.97 -55.16
CA TRP A 378 -42.04 29.90 -56.29
C TRP A 378 -43.20 29.58 -57.24
N ASN A 379 -43.66 30.61 -57.94
CA ASN A 379 -44.55 30.49 -59.08
C ASN A 379 -43.74 30.66 -60.37
N ALA A 380 -43.75 29.65 -61.24
CA ALA A 380 -43.13 29.68 -62.55
C ALA A 380 -44.20 29.82 -63.64
N THR A 381 -44.19 30.95 -64.34
CA THR A 381 -45.15 31.25 -65.42
C THR A 381 -44.47 31.08 -66.77
N TRP A 382 -45.04 30.23 -67.65
CA TRP A 382 -44.49 29.96 -68.98
C TRP A 382 -44.84 31.06 -69.96
N GLN A 383 -43.82 31.71 -70.53
CA GLN A 383 -43.97 32.75 -71.55
C GLN A 383 -43.84 32.11 -72.95
N GLN A 384 -44.97 31.76 -73.58
CA GLN A 384 -44.98 31.11 -74.90
C GLN A 384 -44.19 31.88 -75.97
N GLY A 385 -44.20 33.22 -75.94
CA GLY A 385 -43.53 34.07 -76.93
C GLY A 385 -42.01 34.17 -76.77
N GLN A 386 -41.46 33.82 -75.59
CA GLN A 386 -40.02 33.92 -75.27
C GLN A 386 -39.37 32.56 -75.04
N ASN A 387 -40.16 31.46 -75.08
CA ASN A 387 -39.74 30.09 -74.78
C ASN A 387 -38.93 30.00 -73.46
N ASN A 388 -39.39 30.73 -72.43
CA ASN A 388 -38.75 30.84 -71.13
C ASN A 388 -39.78 30.92 -70.00
N PHE A 389 -39.35 30.65 -68.77
CA PHE A 389 -40.15 30.87 -67.56
C PHE A 389 -39.83 32.23 -66.93
N THR A 390 -40.86 32.85 -66.36
CA THR A 390 -40.73 33.97 -65.44
C THR A 390 -41.07 33.49 -64.04
N PHE A 391 -40.28 33.89 -63.06
CA PHE A 391 -40.36 33.36 -61.70
C PHE A 391 -40.75 34.47 -60.73
N ALA A 392 -41.70 34.16 -59.84
CA ALA A 392 -42.07 35.03 -58.73
C ALA A 392 -42.00 34.22 -57.43
N GLU A 393 -41.24 34.72 -56.47
CA GLU A 393 -41.14 34.13 -55.14
C GLU A 393 -42.49 34.24 -54.44
N VAL A 394 -42.92 33.15 -53.80
CA VAL A 394 -44.16 33.11 -53.03
C VAL A 394 -43.80 33.21 -51.57
N ASN A 395 -44.23 34.28 -50.91
CA ASN A 395 -44.01 34.42 -49.48
C ASN A 395 -44.93 33.45 -48.71
N PRO A 396 -44.39 32.44 -48.02
CA PRO A 396 -45.20 31.47 -47.29
C PRO A 396 -45.74 32.01 -45.94
N GLY A 397 -45.24 33.17 -45.47
CA GLY A 397 -45.52 33.75 -44.16
C GLY A 397 -44.25 34.24 -43.45
N GLN A 398 -44.40 34.95 -42.33
CA GLN A 398 -43.25 35.30 -41.47
C GLN A 398 -42.82 34.05 -40.66
N ASN A 399 -41.51 33.80 -40.57
CA ASN A 399 -40.92 32.70 -39.79
C ASN A 399 -41.39 31.29 -40.19
N VAL A 400 -41.46 31.01 -41.49
CA VAL A 400 -41.69 29.66 -42.04
C VAL A 400 -40.77 29.42 -43.24
N SER A 401 -40.34 28.19 -43.45
CA SER A 401 -39.56 27.76 -44.63
C SER A 401 -40.08 26.42 -45.12
N THR A 402 -40.07 26.20 -46.43
CA THR A 402 -40.40 24.89 -47.04
C THR A 402 -39.47 23.77 -46.58
N TRP A 403 -38.26 24.11 -46.15
CA TRP A 403 -37.26 23.13 -45.75
C TRP A 403 -37.68 22.40 -44.48
N THR A 404 -38.27 23.13 -43.53
CA THR A 404 -38.58 22.69 -42.16
C THR A 404 -40.08 22.64 -41.87
N ALA A 405 -40.93 22.88 -42.88
CA ALA A 405 -42.39 22.85 -42.73
C ALA A 405 -42.89 21.47 -42.28
N THR A 406 -43.76 21.46 -41.28
CA THR A 406 -44.38 20.26 -40.69
C THR A 406 -45.87 20.15 -41.00
N GLY A 407 -46.49 21.22 -41.51
CA GLY A 407 -47.90 21.24 -41.91
C GLY A 407 -48.17 22.22 -43.06
N GLY A 408 -49.24 21.99 -43.81
CA GLY A 408 -49.61 22.81 -44.97
C GLY A 408 -50.53 22.14 -45.98
N GLY A 409 -51.40 21.22 -45.54
CA GLY A 409 -52.20 20.39 -46.45
C GLY A 409 -53.08 21.22 -47.40
N GLY A 410 -53.17 20.84 -48.69
CA GLY A 410 -54.11 21.32 -49.72
C GLY A 410 -54.12 22.82 -50.07
N ASN A 411 -53.67 23.70 -49.17
CA ASN A 411 -53.79 25.16 -49.20
C ASN A 411 -52.42 25.84 -49.29
N LEU A 412 -51.56 25.35 -50.19
CA LEU A 412 -50.34 26.10 -50.56
C LEU A 412 -50.75 27.51 -51.05
N PRO A 413 -50.09 28.59 -50.61
CA PRO A 413 -48.75 28.63 -50.00
C PRO A 413 -48.69 28.68 -48.46
N ASN A 414 -49.81 28.52 -47.75
CA ASN A 414 -49.85 28.63 -46.28
C ASN A 414 -49.27 27.38 -45.61
N ILE A 415 -47.95 27.33 -45.49
CA ILE A 415 -47.22 26.31 -44.73
C ILE A 415 -47.05 26.74 -43.27
N THR A 416 -46.95 25.76 -42.38
CA THR A 416 -46.74 25.94 -40.94
C THR A 416 -45.55 25.10 -40.48
N GLY A 417 -44.75 25.64 -39.58
CA GLY A 417 -43.61 24.94 -38.99
C GLY A 417 -42.56 25.92 -38.47
N PRO A 418 -41.53 25.43 -37.77
CA PRO A 418 -40.39 26.25 -37.38
C PRO A 418 -39.53 26.62 -38.60
N THR A 419 -38.61 27.59 -38.45
CA THR A 419 -37.54 27.88 -39.43
C THR A 419 -36.25 27.13 -39.12
N ASN A 420 -36.22 26.35 -38.05
CA ASN A 420 -35.07 25.60 -37.61
C ASN A 420 -35.42 24.12 -37.41
N ALA A 421 -34.43 23.25 -37.59
CA ALA A 421 -34.51 21.83 -37.30
C ALA A 421 -33.25 21.42 -36.54
N VAL A 422 -33.44 20.82 -35.37
CA VAL A 422 -32.37 20.29 -34.53
C VAL A 422 -32.56 18.80 -34.45
N VAL A 423 -31.55 18.00 -34.84
CA VAL A 423 -31.55 16.54 -34.74
C VAL A 423 -30.38 16.15 -33.85
N ILE A 424 -30.69 15.66 -32.65
CA ILE A 424 -29.70 15.25 -31.64
C ILE A 424 -29.63 13.73 -31.63
N THR A 425 -28.44 13.19 -31.94
CA THR A 425 -28.16 11.74 -31.85
C THR A 425 -26.84 11.43 -31.14
N ALA A 426 -26.07 12.46 -30.80
CA ALA A 426 -24.82 12.38 -30.06
C ALA A 426 -24.83 13.30 -28.84
N HIS A 427 -24.32 12.78 -27.72
CA HIS A 427 -24.17 13.51 -26.45
C HIS A 427 -22.72 13.51 -25.99
N LYS A 428 -22.37 14.51 -25.17
CA LYS A 428 -21.04 14.69 -24.59
C LYS A 428 -21.04 14.34 -23.11
N TYR A 429 -20.07 13.52 -22.72
CA TYR A 429 -19.89 13.01 -21.37
C TYR A 429 -18.55 13.49 -20.85
N THR A 430 -18.54 14.24 -19.75
CA THR A 430 -17.33 14.83 -19.17
C THR A 430 -17.12 14.35 -17.74
N TYR A 431 -15.87 14.13 -17.38
CA TYR A 431 -15.49 13.67 -16.06
C TYR A 431 -15.31 14.85 -15.09
N SER A 432 -15.81 14.68 -13.87
CA SER A 432 -15.49 15.54 -12.74
C SER A 432 -14.99 14.74 -11.54
N SER A 433 -13.95 15.25 -10.90
CA SER A 433 -13.42 14.74 -9.63
C SER A 433 -14.29 15.10 -8.43
N SER A 434 -15.30 15.96 -8.60
CA SER A 434 -16.28 16.27 -7.55
C SER A 434 -17.38 15.20 -7.53
N PRO A 435 -17.90 14.82 -6.35
CA PRO A 435 -19.01 13.85 -6.27
C PRO A 435 -20.17 14.27 -7.16
N GLN A 436 -20.64 13.36 -8.01
CA GLN A 436 -21.82 13.54 -8.84
C GLN A 436 -22.96 12.73 -8.25
N ASN A 437 -24.16 13.29 -8.28
CA ASN A 437 -25.37 12.57 -7.91
C ASN A 437 -26.33 12.63 -9.10
N ILE A 438 -26.59 11.50 -9.72
CA ILE A 438 -27.50 11.41 -10.85
C ILE A 438 -28.93 11.38 -10.30
N PRO A 439 -29.85 12.22 -10.81
CA PRO A 439 -31.25 12.17 -10.39
C PRO A 439 -31.81 10.75 -10.58
N PRO A 440 -32.47 10.16 -9.58
CA PRO A 440 -33.03 8.81 -9.71
C PRO A 440 -34.09 8.81 -10.82
N MET A 441 -34.24 7.68 -11.52
CA MET A 441 -35.22 7.54 -12.60
C MET A 441 -35.77 6.12 -12.60
N TYR A 442 -37.09 5.98 -12.83
CA TYR A 442 -37.72 4.68 -12.97
C TYR A 442 -37.07 3.86 -14.10
N ASN A 443 -36.80 2.59 -13.82
CA ASN A 443 -36.27 1.64 -14.80
C ASN A 443 -37.21 0.42 -14.93
N PRO A 444 -37.69 0.10 -16.15
CA PRO A 444 -38.52 -1.09 -16.39
C PRO A 444 -37.84 -2.43 -16.09
N ASP A 445 -36.51 -2.47 -16.03
CA ASP A 445 -35.75 -3.71 -15.82
C ASP A 445 -35.61 -4.14 -14.35
N GLY A 446 -35.99 -3.27 -13.40
CA GLY A 446 -35.90 -3.51 -11.96
C GLY A 446 -35.92 -2.22 -11.14
N GLY A 447 -35.92 -2.35 -9.81
CA GLY A 447 -36.01 -1.22 -8.88
C GLY A 447 -37.45 -0.84 -8.51
N PRO A 448 -37.65 0.34 -7.90
CA PRO A 448 -38.98 0.84 -7.53
C PRO A 448 -39.90 0.96 -8.75
N ALA A 449 -41.17 0.57 -8.57
CA ALA A 449 -42.17 0.68 -9.63
C ALA A 449 -42.54 2.15 -9.91
N PHE A 450 -42.99 2.43 -11.14
CA PHE A 450 -43.55 3.73 -11.48
C PHE A 450 -44.80 4.03 -10.66
N THR A 451 -44.84 5.21 -10.05
CA THR A 451 -46.00 5.71 -9.31
C THR A 451 -46.56 6.92 -10.05
N ASP A 452 -47.85 6.88 -10.36
CA ASP A 452 -48.52 7.99 -11.03
C ASP A 452 -49.06 9.01 -10.01
N ASN A 453 -49.57 10.13 -10.52
CA ASN A 453 -50.22 11.15 -9.72
C ASN A 453 -51.61 11.41 -10.31
N ASP A 454 -52.65 11.04 -9.57
CA ASP A 454 -54.06 11.31 -9.87
C ASP A 454 -54.63 10.65 -11.15
N ASN A 455 -54.04 9.54 -11.62
CA ASN A 455 -54.44 8.85 -12.86
C ASN A 455 -54.51 9.75 -14.11
N ASP A 456 -53.76 10.86 -14.14
CA ASP A 456 -53.73 11.80 -15.28
C ASP A 456 -52.32 11.87 -15.90
N PRO A 457 -52.15 11.54 -17.19
CA PRO A 457 -50.87 11.61 -17.88
C PRO A 457 -50.33 13.03 -18.02
N ASN A 458 -51.14 14.07 -17.85
CA ASN A 458 -50.71 15.45 -17.94
C ASN A 458 -50.20 16.01 -16.60
N THR A 459 -50.39 15.26 -15.52
CA THR A 459 -49.95 15.65 -14.18
C THR A 459 -48.66 14.92 -13.83
N LYS A 460 -47.59 15.68 -13.57
CA LYS A 460 -46.28 15.11 -13.24
C LYS A 460 -46.35 14.32 -11.91
N PRO A 461 -45.77 13.11 -11.85
CA PRO A 461 -45.60 12.36 -10.60
C PRO A 461 -44.81 13.11 -9.52
N GLN A 462 -45.21 12.94 -8.26
CA GLN A 462 -44.51 13.55 -7.10
C GLN A 462 -43.27 12.76 -6.66
N ASP A 463 -43.28 11.44 -6.86
CA ASP A 463 -42.09 10.61 -6.63
C ASP A 463 -40.97 11.05 -7.58
N PRO A 464 -39.77 11.40 -7.09
CA PRO A 464 -38.70 11.93 -7.92
C PRO A 464 -38.30 11.00 -9.08
N ALA A 465 -38.23 9.68 -8.83
CA ALA A 465 -37.82 8.72 -9.86
C ALA A 465 -38.85 8.60 -10.99
N SER A 466 -40.13 8.57 -10.63
CA SER A 466 -41.26 8.54 -11.56
C SER A 466 -41.42 9.89 -12.29
N GLY A 467 -41.19 11.01 -11.60
CA GLY A 467 -41.25 12.35 -12.17
C GLY A 467 -40.16 12.62 -13.21
N ASN A 468 -38.93 12.19 -12.94
CA ASN A 468 -37.82 12.29 -13.90
C ASN A 468 -38.05 11.40 -15.13
N TYR A 469 -38.63 10.21 -14.94
CA TYR A 469 -39.03 9.35 -16.05
C TYR A 469 -40.13 9.99 -16.91
N TRP A 470 -41.13 10.62 -16.28
CA TRP A 470 -42.19 11.37 -16.98
C TRP A 470 -41.65 12.52 -17.83
N ASP A 471 -40.63 13.25 -17.33
CA ASP A 471 -39.93 14.29 -18.09
C ASP A 471 -39.14 13.69 -19.25
N ALA A 472 -38.45 12.56 -19.03
CA ALA A 472 -37.64 11.89 -20.05
C ALA A 472 -38.49 11.44 -21.25
N LEU A 473 -39.69 10.93 -21.00
CA LEU A 473 -40.66 10.56 -22.04
C LEU A 473 -41.19 11.75 -22.86
N ARG A 474 -40.89 12.99 -22.45
CA ARG A 474 -41.25 14.24 -23.14
C ARG A 474 -40.03 14.99 -23.67
N GLY A 475 -38.89 14.29 -23.80
CA GLY A 475 -37.68 14.84 -24.42
C GLY A 475 -36.84 15.71 -23.48
N SER A 476 -36.98 15.58 -22.15
CA SER A 476 -36.09 16.31 -21.23
C SER A 476 -34.62 15.93 -21.41
N LEU A 477 -34.33 14.71 -21.91
CA LEU A 477 -32.98 14.24 -22.24
C LEU A 477 -32.60 14.53 -23.70
N TYR A 478 -33.55 14.95 -24.53
CA TYR A 478 -33.33 15.40 -25.90
C TYR A 478 -32.81 16.85 -25.90
N ASN A 479 -31.58 17.02 -25.44
CA ASN A 479 -30.90 18.31 -25.33
C ASN A 479 -29.39 18.15 -25.57
N THR A 480 -28.69 19.27 -25.73
CA THR A 480 -27.23 19.32 -25.95
C THR A 480 -26.42 19.59 -24.68
N ASP A 481 -27.05 19.47 -23.51
CA ASP A 481 -26.41 19.72 -22.22
C ASP A 481 -25.29 18.70 -21.95
N VAL A 482 -24.30 19.11 -21.17
CA VAL A 482 -23.17 18.24 -20.79
C VAL A 482 -23.63 17.21 -19.78
N ARG A 483 -23.34 15.92 -20.03
CA ARG A 483 -23.51 14.85 -19.04
C ARG A 483 -22.24 14.77 -18.20
N VAL A 484 -22.33 15.04 -16.90
CA VAL A 484 -21.18 15.00 -15.99
C VAL A 484 -21.20 13.67 -15.22
N PHE A 485 -20.08 12.96 -15.20
CA PHE A 485 -19.94 11.70 -14.48
C PHE A 485 -18.69 11.71 -13.61
N ARG A 486 -18.69 10.92 -12.53
CA ARG A 486 -17.49 10.65 -11.74
C ARG A 486 -17.19 9.16 -11.72
N THR A 487 -18.18 8.35 -11.35
CA THR A 487 -18.00 6.91 -11.20
C THR A 487 -18.29 6.17 -12.51
N THR A 488 -17.87 4.91 -12.58
CA THR A 488 -18.22 4.02 -13.68
C THR A 488 -19.72 3.71 -13.74
N GLU A 489 -20.40 3.71 -12.60
CA GLU A 489 -21.86 3.57 -12.54
C GLU A 489 -22.55 4.82 -13.10
N ASP A 490 -22.04 6.01 -12.76
CA ASP A 490 -22.58 7.26 -13.29
C ASP A 490 -22.55 7.26 -14.82
N LEU A 491 -21.40 6.89 -15.39
CA LEU A 491 -21.24 6.81 -16.84
C LEU A 491 -22.17 5.74 -17.42
N ARG A 492 -22.20 4.53 -16.86
CA ARG A 492 -23.05 3.43 -17.34
C ARG A 492 -24.52 3.86 -17.42
N GLU A 493 -25.04 4.46 -16.35
CA GLU A 493 -26.42 4.92 -16.27
C GLU A 493 -26.71 6.03 -17.28
N LEU A 494 -25.86 7.07 -17.35
CA LEU A 494 -26.06 8.18 -18.29
C LEU A 494 -26.08 7.72 -19.74
N LEU A 495 -25.16 6.83 -20.11
CA LEU A 495 -25.13 6.24 -21.45
C LEU A 495 -26.42 5.46 -21.74
N GLN A 496 -26.96 4.74 -20.75
CA GLN A 496 -28.20 3.99 -20.91
C GLN A 496 -29.41 4.91 -21.06
N ARG A 497 -29.47 6.03 -20.32
CA ARG A 497 -30.54 7.02 -20.42
C ARG A 497 -30.59 7.67 -21.78
N ASP A 498 -29.46 8.15 -22.26
CA ASP A 498 -29.39 8.81 -23.56
C ASP A 498 -29.66 7.82 -24.71
N ALA A 499 -29.19 6.57 -24.61
CA ALA A 499 -29.53 5.53 -25.59
C ALA A 499 -31.04 5.20 -25.66
N ARG A 500 -31.78 5.42 -24.57
CA ARG A 500 -33.22 5.12 -24.50
C ARG A 500 -34.09 6.32 -24.87
N TYR A 501 -33.70 7.53 -24.46
CA TYR A 501 -34.55 8.72 -24.45
C TYR A 501 -33.88 10.01 -24.97
N GLY A 502 -32.61 9.97 -25.36
CA GLY A 502 -31.86 11.16 -25.78
C GLY A 502 -31.73 11.35 -27.29
N VAL A 503 -32.13 10.35 -28.09
CA VAL A 503 -31.78 10.23 -29.51
C VAL A 503 -33.02 10.36 -30.38
N ASP A 504 -32.94 11.18 -31.43
CA ASP A 504 -33.92 11.24 -32.51
C ASP A 504 -33.58 10.17 -33.57
N TYR A 505 -34.33 9.07 -33.57
CA TYR A 505 -34.08 7.93 -34.46
C TYR A 505 -34.76 8.06 -35.82
N ASN A 506 -35.84 8.83 -35.92
CA ASN A 506 -36.58 9.01 -37.18
C ASN A 506 -36.09 10.23 -37.99
N GLY A 507 -35.29 11.11 -37.38
CA GLY A 507 -34.65 12.26 -38.01
C GLY A 507 -35.61 13.41 -38.31
N ASN A 508 -36.72 13.51 -37.57
CA ASN A 508 -37.76 14.51 -37.80
C ASN A 508 -37.51 15.83 -37.04
N GLY A 509 -36.53 15.88 -36.13
CA GLY A 509 -36.17 17.04 -35.33
C GLY A 509 -37.07 17.32 -34.12
N ALA A 510 -37.86 16.33 -33.68
CA ALA A 510 -38.75 16.42 -32.53
C ALA A 510 -38.85 15.08 -31.79
N PHE A 511 -38.74 15.11 -30.46
CA PHE A 511 -38.82 13.89 -29.64
C PHE A 511 -40.26 13.38 -29.51
N ALA A 512 -40.47 12.10 -29.83
CA ALA A 512 -41.76 11.42 -29.71
C ALA A 512 -41.62 9.99 -29.17
N ALA A 513 -42.75 9.30 -28.97
CA ALA A 513 -42.77 7.90 -28.54
C ALA A 513 -42.01 6.95 -29.49
N GLU A 514 -41.90 7.34 -30.76
CA GLU A 514 -41.16 6.61 -31.78
C GLU A 514 -39.65 6.59 -31.52
N ASP A 515 -39.12 7.58 -30.80
CA ASP A 515 -37.70 7.70 -30.47
C ASP A 515 -37.27 6.85 -29.26
N ILE A 516 -38.25 6.31 -28.52
CA ILE A 516 -37.97 5.57 -27.29
C ILE A 516 -37.42 4.18 -27.61
N ASN A 517 -36.22 3.86 -27.12
CA ASN A 517 -35.57 2.55 -27.32
C ASN A 517 -35.33 1.81 -26.00
N GLN A 518 -36.40 1.51 -25.27
CA GLN A 518 -36.36 1.10 -23.85
C GLN A 518 -35.68 -0.26 -23.57
N LYS A 519 -35.44 -1.11 -24.57
CA LYS A 519 -34.76 -2.41 -24.40
C LYS A 519 -33.24 -2.36 -24.54
N VAL A 520 -32.67 -1.18 -24.77
CA VAL A 520 -31.21 -1.00 -24.68
C VAL A 520 -30.77 -1.13 -23.22
N THR A 521 -29.81 -2.00 -22.94
CA THR A 521 -29.19 -2.12 -21.62
C THR A 521 -27.68 -1.96 -21.72
N ILE A 522 -27.11 -1.28 -20.73
CA ILE A 522 -25.67 -1.12 -20.57
C ILE A 522 -25.30 -1.66 -19.19
N THR A 523 -24.41 -2.64 -19.18
CA THR A 523 -23.93 -3.33 -17.97
C THR A 523 -22.40 -3.34 -17.96
N VAL A 524 -21.78 -3.62 -16.82
CA VAL A 524 -20.35 -3.94 -16.74
C VAL A 524 -20.19 -5.43 -16.42
N SER A 525 -19.48 -6.16 -17.28
CA SER A 525 -19.21 -7.59 -17.08
C SER A 525 -18.22 -7.84 -15.94
N ASP A 526 -18.14 -9.10 -15.48
CA ASP A 526 -17.16 -9.55 -14.48
C ASP A 526 -15.71 -9.45 -14.95
N ASP A 527 -15.49 -9.50 -16.27
CA ASP A 527 -14.21 -9.23 -16.91
C ASP A 527 -13.85 -7.73 -16.99
N GLY A 528 -14.73 -6.84 -16.52
CA GLY A 528 -14.51 -5.40 -16.47
C GLY A 528 -14.70 -4.69 -17.81
N ARG A 529 -15.62 -5.16 -18.66
CA ARG A 529 -15.98 -4.51 -19.93
C ARG A 529 -17.36 -3.89 -19.84
N PHE A 530 -17.54 -2.70 -20.40
CA PHE A 530 -18.88 -2.19 -20.64
C PHE A 530 -19.50 -2.98 -21.79
N THR A 531 -20.73 -3.44 -21.59
CA THR A 531 -21.46 -4.26 -22.55
C THR A 531 -22.77 -3.58 -22.88
N VAL A 532 -22.99 -3.31 -24.17
CA VAL A 532 -24.26 -2.81 -24.70
C VAL A 532 -25.04 -3.97 -25.30
N SER A 533 -26.30 -4.13 -24.89
CA SER A 533 -27.22 -5.09 -25.48
C SER A 533 -28.50 -4.39 -25.95
N ASN A 534 -29.03 -4.83 -27.08
CA ASN A 534 -30.23 -4.26 -27.69
C ASN A 534 -31.17 -5.41 -28.09
N ALA A 535 -31.97 -5.87 -27.14
CA ALA A 535 -32.83 -7.02 -27.35
C ALA A 535 -33.97 -6.67 -28.33
N LYS A 536 -34.19 -7.51 -29.34
CA LYS A 536 -35.33 -7.39 -30.27
C LYS A 536 -36.63 -7.86 -29.60
N GLN A 537 -37.09 -7.09 -28.62
CA GLN A 537 -38.30 -7.32 -27.85
C GLN A 537 -39.05 -5.99 -27.69
N ASP A 538 -40.36 -6.07 -27.57
CA ASP A 538 -41.17 -4.90 -27.27
C ASP A 538 -41.04 -4.53 -25.79
N SER A 539 -41.16 -3.24 -25.50
CA SER A 539 -41.24 -2.71 -24.14
C SER A 539 -42.58 -2.01 -23.92
N GLN A 540 -42.99 -1.93 -22.67
CA GLN A 540 -44.23 -1.26 -22.26
C GLN A 540 -43.88 -0.02 -21.44
N ILE A 541 -44.39 1.12 -21.86
CA ILE A 541 -44.44 2.33 -21.04
C ILE A 541 -45.70 2.22 -20.16
N PRO A 542 -45.58 2.35 -18.83
CA PRO A 542 -46.73 2.29 -17.92
C PRO A 542 -47.83 3.28 -18.31
N ALA A 543 -49.08 2.94 -17.97
CA ALA A 543 -50.19 3.89 -18.07
C ALA A 543 -49.89 5.16 -17.26
N ASN A 544 -50.39 6.30 -17.71
CA ASN A 544 -50.23 7.61 -17.11
C ASN A 544 -48.79 8.17 -17.12
N ALA A 545 -47.80 7.42 -17.61
CA ALA A 545 -46.45 7.95 -17.82
C ALA A 545 -46.37 8.84 -19.08
N LEU A 546 -47.07 8.45 -20.15
CA LEU A 546 -47.17 9.22 -21.41
C LEU A 546 -48.61 9.43 -21.87
N GLN A 547 -49.43 8.38 -21.83
CA GLN A 547 -50.85 8.40 -22.21
C GLN A 547 -51.69 7.68 -21.14
N ASN A 548 -53.01 7.84 -21.17
CA ASN A 548 -53.95 7.15 -20.26
C ASN A 548 -53.87 5.61 -20.32
N GLN A 549 -53.26 5.06 -21.36
CA GLN A 549 -53.07 3.62 -21.56
C GLN A 549 -51.58 3.32 -21.72
N ALA A 550 -51.20 2.07 -21.46
CA ALA A 550 -49.84 1.62 -21.70
C ALA A 550 -49.47 1.78 -23.19
N VAL A 551 -48.24 2.24 -23.45
CA VAL A 551 -47.75 2.46 -24.82
C VAL A 551 -46.65 1.44 -25.12
N THR A 552 -46.82 0.66 -26.19
CA THR A 552 -45.81 -0.30 -26.66
C THR A 552 -44.76 0.41 -27.49
N THR A 553 -43.48 0.17 -27.19
CA THR A 553 -42.34 0.65 -27.98
C THR A 553 -41.55 -0.51 -28.54
N THR A 554 -41.14 -0.43 -29.81
CA THR A 554 -40.27 -1.41 -30.47
C THR A 554 -38.80 -1.02 -30.36
N ALA A 555 -37.90 -2.00 -30.45
CA ALA A 555 -36.45 -1.77 -30.47
C ALA A 555 -35.98 -1.15 -31.81
N LYS A 556 -35.00 -0.24 -31.73
CA LYS A 556 -34.36 0.41 -32.90
C LYS A 556 -32.90 0.00 -33.00
N ASP A 557 -32.38 -0.06 -34.22
CA ASP A 557 -30.95 -0.30 -34.45
C ASP A 557 -30.10 0.88 -33.94
N LEU A 558 -28.91 0.58 -33.45
CA LEU A 558 -27.95 1.57 -32.95
C LEU A 558 -26.76 1.67 -33.91
N SER A 559 -26.26 2.89 -34.15
CA SER A 559 -25.02 3.16 -34.88
C SER A 559 -24.09 3.97 -33.99
N PHE A 560 -23.07 3.31 -33.44
CA PHE A 560 -22.14 3.94 -32.52
C PHE A 560 -21.00 4.62 -33.26
N ASN A 561 -20.70 5.86 -32.86
CA ASN A 561 -19.48 6.56 -33.22
C ASN A 561 -18.96 7.32 -32.01
N VAL A 562 -17.72 7.02 -31.60
CA VAL A 562 -17.07 7.60 -30.42
C VAL A 562 -15.86 8.45 -30.83
N THR A 563 -15.80 9.66 -30.29
CA THR A 563 -14.68 10.60 -30.48
C THR A 563 -14.32 11.30 -29.16
N SER A 564 -13.11 11.84 -29.07
CA SER A 564 -12.68 12.62 -27.89
C SER A 564 -13.46 13.93 -27.79
N TYR A 565 -13.69 14.43 -26.58
CA TYR A 565 -14.27 15.76 -26.35
C TYR A 565 -13.18 16.83 -26.22
N THR A 566 -13.42 17.99 -26.83
CA THR A 566 -12.67 19.23 -26.59
C THR A 566 -13.64 20.40 -26.50
N ASP A 567 -13.37 21.36 -25.62
CA ASP A 567 -14.11 22.63 -25.60
C ASP A 567 -13.72 23.51 -26.80
N ALA A 568 -14.61 24.41 -27.21
CA ALA A 568 -14.36 25.32 -28.33
C ALA A 568 -13.18 26.27 -28.09
N LEU A 569 -12.82 26.51 -26.83
CA LEU A 569 -11.68 27.36 -26.43
C LEU A 569 -10.36 26.58 -26.34
N GLY A 570 -10.37 25.24 -26.50
CA GLY A 570 -9.19 24.38 -26.44
C GLY A 570 -8.49 24.34 -25.08
N LYS A 571 -9.20 24.64 -23.97
CA LYS A 571 -8.66 24.53 -22.61
C LYS A 571 -8.65 23.09 -22.11
N VAL A 572 -9.51 22.24 -22.66
CA VAL A 572 -9.58 20.80 -22.33
C VAL A 572 -8.80 20.01 -23.38
N SER A 573 -7.78 19.28 -22.93
CA SER A 573 -7.02 18.36 -23.80
C SER A 573 -7.78 17.06 -24.05
N THR A 574 -7.58 16.46 -25.23
CA THR A 574 -8.13 15.14 -25.54
C THR A 574 -7.47 14.05 -24.70
N ASN A 575 -8.24 12.99 -24.40
CA ASN A 575 -7.72 11.79 -23.75
C ASN A 575 -7.94 10.57 -24.64
N ASP A 576 -6.96 10.29 -25.51
CA ASP A 576 -7.08 9.23 -26.50
C ASP A 576 -7.08 7.83 -25.86
N ALA A 577 -6.43 7.66 -24.71
CA ALA A 577 -6.40 6.40 -23.98
C ALA A 577 -7.80 6.03 -23.48
N PHE A 578 -8.52 6.98 -22.86
CA PHE A 578 -9.90 6.79 -22.43
C PHE A 578 -10.85 6.63 -23.62
N THR A 579 -10.73 7.49 -24.64
CA THR A 579 -11.57 7.40 -25.86
C THR A 579 -11.43 6.04 -26.54
N LYS A 580 -10.21 5.50 -26.63
CA LYS A 580 -9.96 4.20 -27.27
C LYS A 580 -10.74 3.05 -26.63
N ILE A 581 -10.93 3.06 -25.30
CA ILE A 581 -11.70 2.02 -24.60
C ILE A 581 -13.13 1.93 -25.15
N PHE A 582 -13.77 3.09 -25.33
CA PHE A 582 -15.14 3.19 -25.81
C PHE A 582 -15.25 3.19 -27.33
N LYS A 583 -14.17 3.51 -28.04
CA LYS A 583 -14.09 3.41 -29.51
C LYS A 583 -14.28 1.98 -30.02
N ALA A 584 -14.07 0.98 -29.17
CA ALA A 584 -14.43 -0.41 -29.45
C ALA A 584 -15.94 -0.61 -29.75
N PHE A 585 -16.80 0.33 -29.35
CA PHE A 585 -18.22 0.31 -29.69
C PHE A 585 -18.51 0.71 -31.14
N ASP A 586 -17.60 1.36 -31.86
CA ASP A 586 -17.86 1.92 -33.20
C ASP A 586 -18.52 0.91 -34.16
N GLY A 587 -19.45 1.41 -34.97
CA GLY A 587 -20.21 0.66 -35.96
C GLY A 587 -21.62 0.27 -35.51
N VAL A 588 -22.32 -0.45 -36.38
CA VAL A 588 -23.76 -0.77 -36.21
C VAL A 588 -23.99 -1.93 -35.24
N GLN A 589 -24.99 -1.78 -34.37
CA GLN A 589 -25.56 -2.83 -33.53
C GLN A 589 -27.06 -2.96 -33.85
N THR A 590 -27.40 -3.99 -34.61
CA THR A 590 -28.79 -4.32 -34.93
C THR A 590 -29.51 -4.91 -33.73
N ALA A 591 -30.81 -4.65 -33.61
CA ALA A 591 -31.63 -5.24 -32.55
C ALA A 591 -31.65 -6.77 -32.66
N GLY A 592 -31.24 -7.46 -31.60
CA GLY A 592 -31.07 -8.91 -31.61
C GLY A 592 -30.37 -9.47 -30.37
N SER A 593 -29.63 -10.55 -30.55
CA SER A 593 -28.86 -11.22 -29.48
C SER A 593 -27.40 -10.76 -29.37
N GLN A 594 -26.93 -9.97 -30.35
CA GLN A 594 -25.55 -9.49 -30.39
C GLN A 594 -25.32 -8.44 -29.30
N LYS A 595 -24.15 -8.52 -28.67
CA LYS A 595 -23.68 -7.56 -27.67
C LYS A 595 -22.42 -6.89 -28.19
N LYS A 596 -22.27 -5.60 -27.92
CA LYS A 596 -21.02 -4.88 -28.14
C LYS A 596 -20.30 -4.68 -26.82
N GLU A 597 -18.98 -4.73 -26.84
CA GLU A 597 -18.15 -4.61 -25.64
C GLU A 597 -17.07 -3.54 -25.81
N SER A 598 -16.75 -2.84 -24.72
CA SER A 598 -15.59 -1.97 -24.65
C SER A 598 -14.28 -2.78 -24.58
N GLU A 599 -13.14 -2.09 -24.69
CA GLU A 599 -11.89 -2.70 -24.20
C GLU A 599 -11.97 -2.97 -22.69
N GLN A 600 -11.11 -3.88 -22.21
CA GLN A 600 -11.08 -4.27 -20.80
C GLN A 600 -10.57 -3.14 -19.91
N LEU A 601 -11.33 -2.85 -18.85
CA LEU A 601 -10.95 -1.95 -17.76
C LEU A 601 -10.50 -2.73 -16.54
N LYS A 602 -9.45 -2.20 -15.90
CA LYS A 602 -8.82 -2.78 -14.72
C LYS A 602 -8.60 -1.73 -13.64
N LEU A 603 -8.37 -2.22 -12.43
CA LEU A 603 -8.01 -1.44 -11.25
C LEU A 603 -6.66 -1.93 -10.70
N SER A 604 -5.91 -1.02 -10.09
CA SER A 604 -4.70 -1.36 -9.33
C SER A 604 -5.06 -2.22 -8.13
N ALA A 605 -4.46 -3.40 -8.03
CA ALA A 605 -4.70 -4.32 -6.92
C ALA A 605 -3.42 -5.02 -6.45
N PHE A 606 -3.36 -5.28 -5.15
CA PHE A 606 -2.27 -6.00 -4.52
C PHE A 606 -2.82 -6.95 -3.46
N SER A 607 -2.34 -8.20 -3.46
CA SER A 607 -2.76 -9.21 -2.48
C SER A 607 -1.55 -9.75 -1.72
N ALA A 608 -1.73 -10.03 -0.43
CA ALA A 608 -0.74 -10.65 0.43
C ALA A 608 -1.40 -11.68 1.36
N GLY A 609 -0.71 -12.78 1.65
CA GLY A 609 -1.09 -13.73 2.69
C GLY A 609 -0.34 -13.42 3.97
N LEU A 610 -1.06 -13.11 5.04
CA LEU A 610 -0.50 -12.84 6.37
C LEU A 610 -0.62 -14.07 7.25
N GLU A 611 0.48 -14.49 7.85
CA GLU A 611 0.50 -15.67 8.72
C GLU A 611 0.11 -15.31 10.16
N ILE A 612 -0.79 -16.10 10.74
CA ILE A 612 -1.21 -16.03 12.15
C ILE A 612 -1.22 -17.42 12.79
N PHE A 613 -1.12 -17.48 14.11
CA PHE A 613 -1.16 -18.71 14.89
C PHE A 613 -2.36 -18.74 15.84
N ASP A 614 -3.03 -19.88 15.92
CA ASP A 614 -4.10 -20.12 16.91
C ASP A 614 -3.54 -20.54 18.28
N SER A 615 -4.42 -20.73 19.27
CA SER A 615 -4.01 -21.16 20.62
C SER A 615 -3.44 -22.59 20.69
N LEU A 616 -3.59 -23.39 19.63
CA LEU A 616 -3.01 -24.73 19.52
C LEU A 616 -1.68 -24.72 18.75
N GLY A 617 -1.30 -23.57 18.19
CA GLY A 617 -0.08 -23.41 17.40
C GLY A 617 -0.21 -23.82 15.94
N ASN A 618 -1.44 -24.01 15.43
CA ASN A 618 -1.66 -24.20 14.00
C ASN A 618 -1.55 -22.85 13.28
N LYS A 619 -0.95 -22.89 12.09
CA LYS A 619 -0.80 -21.72 11.22
C LYS A 619 -2.04 -21.54 10.37
N HIS A 620 -2.57 -20.31 10.34
CA HIS A 620 -3.62 -19.88 9.42
C HIS A 620 -3.12 -18.69 8.59
N THR A 621 -3.62 -18.56 7.37
CA THR A 621 -3.25 -17.47 6.47
C THR A 621 -4.45 -16.57 6.24
N LEU A 622 -4.32 -15.29 6.60
CA LEU A 622 -5.27 -14.25 6.26
C LEU A 622 -4.93 -13.71 4.87
N GLU A 623 -5.83 -13.85 3.90
CA GLU A 623 -5.64 -13.25 2.58
C GLU A 623 -6.12 -11.80 2.61
N VAL A 624 -5.20 -10.85 2.44
CA VAL A 624 -5.50 -9.42 2.41
C VAL A 624 -5.35 -8.91 0.99
N GLN A 625 -6.42 -8.35 0.44
CA GLN A 625 -6.45 -7.72 -0.88
C GLN A 625 -6.68 -6.21 -0.73
N PHE A 626 -5.82 -5.42 -1.38
CA PHE A 626 -5.95 -3.97 -1.50
C PHE A 626 -6.33 -3.62 -2.94
N VAL A 627 -7.36 -2.79 -3.13
CA VAL A 627 -7.80 -2.29 -4.44
C VAL A 627 -7.96 -0.78 -4.39
N LYS A 628 -7.26 -0.04 -5.26
CA LYS A 628 -7.38 1.42 -5.34
C LYS A 628 -8.76 1.80 -5.88
N GLN A 629 -9.52 2.60 -5.13
CA GLN A 629 -10.88 3.03 -5.50
C GLN A 629 -10.91 4.45 -6.06
N THR A 630 -10.23 5.38 -5.39
CA THR A 630 -10.24 6.79 -5.76
C THR A 630 -8.92 7.46 -5.40
N THR A 631 -8.65 8.57 -6.08
CA THR A 631 -7.59 9.51 -5.71
C THR A 631 -8.28 10.70 -5.03
N THR A 632 -7.94 10.95 -3.77
CA THR A 632 -8.61 11.98 -2.96
C THR A 632 -8.18 13.39 -3.39
N GLN A 633 -9.01 14.40 -3.12
CA GLN A 633 -8.74 15.80 -3.50
C GLN A 633 -7.40 16.34 -2.95
N ASP A 634 -6.96 15.84 -1.80
CA ASP A 634 -5.68 16.22 -1.18
C ASP A 634 -4.45 15.64 -1.90
N GLY A 635 -4.63 14.94 -3.02
CA GLY A 635 -3.57 14.23 -3.75
C GLY A 635 -3.22 12.85 -3.17
N GLY A 636 -3.89 12.45 -2.07
CA GLY A 636 -3.78 11.12 -1.47
C GLY A 636 -4.50 10.02 -2.25
N ASN A 637 -4.39 8.78 -1.77
CA ASN A 637 -5.02 7.60 -2.37
C ASN A 637 -5.91 6.87 -1.36
N GLU A 638 -7.04 6.35 -1.82
CA GLU A 638 -7.90 5.49 -1.03
C GLU A 638 -7.99 4.09 -1.63
N TRP A 639 -7.72 3.10 -0.79
CA TRP A 639 -7.71 1.70 -1.12
C TRP A 639 -8.77 0.98 -0.30
N GLN A 640 -9.59 0.17 -0.95
CA GLN A 640 -10.43 -0.80 -0.27
C GLN A 640 -9.56 -1.98 0.17
N MET A 641 -9.74 -2.42 1.39
CA MET A 641 -9.06 -3.57 1.98
C MET A 641 -10.07 -4.69 2.21
N ILE A 642 -9.78 -5.90 1.73
CA ILE A 642 -10.62 -7.07 1.93
C ILE A 642 -9.75 -8.14 2.59
N ILE A 643 -10.15 -8.61 3.76
CA ILE A 643 -9.49 -9.67 4.50
C ILE A 643 -10.36 -10.92 4.39
N ARG A 644 -9.78 -12.05 4.00
CA ARG A 644 -10.46 -13.33 3.82
C ARG A 644 -9.78 -14.42 4.63
N VAL A 645 -10.59 -15.36 5.12
CA VAL A 645 -10.12 -16.62 5.71
C VAL A 645 -10.79 -17.81 5.03
N PRO A 646 -10.10 -18.96 4.92
CA PRO A 646 -10.73 -20.19 4.46
C PRO A 646 -11.80 -20.68 5.45
N GLU A 647 -12.90 -21.22 4.93
CA GLU A 647 -13.85 -21.98 5.75
C GLU A 647 -13.14 -23.22 6.34
N PRO A 648 -13.38 -23.59 7.62
CA PRO A 648 -14.49 -23.17 8.49
C PRO A 648 -14.20 -21.96 9.41
N ALA A 649 -13.08 -21.25 9.22
CA ALA A 649 -12.74 -20.13 10.09
C ALA A 649 -13.63 -18.90 9.83
N GLU A 650 -13.84 -18.11 10.88
CA GLU A 650 -14.69 -16.92 10.85
C GLU A 650 -13.96 -15.70 11.41
N ILE A 651 -14.22 -14.54 10.80
CA ILE A 651 -13.65 -13.23 11.17
C ILE A 651 -14.69 -12.12 11.32
N ASN A 652 -15.93 -12.37 10.86
CA ASN A 652 -17.05 -11.43 10.90
C ASN A 652 -18.30 -12.12 11.46
N THR A 653 -18.30 -12.40 12.76
CA THR A 653 -19.39 -13.19 13.40
C THR A 653 -20.65 -12.37 13.70
N THR A 654 -20.55 -11.04 13.76
CA THR A 654 -21.65 -10.16 14.18
C THR A 654 -21.94 -9.02 13.21
N GLY A 655 -21.12 -8.84 12.17
CA GLY A 655 -21.31 -7.78 11.17
C GLY A 655 -22.09 -8.25 9.96
N ASP A 656 -22.55 -7.30 9.16
CA ASP A 656 -23.23 -7.58 7.90
C ASP A 656 -22.22 -8.16 6.88
N GLY A 657 -22.64 -9.19 6.16
CA GLY A 657 -21.85 -9.84 5.10
C GLY A 657 -21.39 -11.27 5.44
N PRO A 658 -20.48 -11.84 4.63
CA PRO A 658 -19.99 -13.21 4.81
C PRO A 658 -19.13 -13.33 6.07
N SER A 659 -19.30 -14.42 6.84
CA SER A 659 -18.60 -14.62 8.12
C SER A 659 -17.08 -14.75 7.99
N ASN A 660 -16.60 -15.12 6.80
CA ASN A 660 -15.19 -15.30 6.46
C ASN A 660 -14.55 -14.08 5.78
N ILE A 661 -15.27 -12.95 5.64
CA ILE A 661 -14.78 -11.74 4.96
C ILE A 661 -14.99 -10.51 5.84
N VAL A 662 -13.96 -9.66 5.92
CA VAL A 662 -14.05 -8.31 6.49
C VAL A 662 -13.63 -7.30 5.44
N VAL A 663 -14.43 -6.25 5.28
CA VAL A 663 -14.15 -5.13 4.38
C VAL A 663 -13.72 -3.92 5.21
N GLY A 664 -12.67 -3.27 4.76
CA GLY A 664 -12.06 -2.11 5.38
C GLY A 664 -11.53 -1.13 4.34
N THR A 665 -10.85 -0.09 4.81
CA THR A 665 -10.22 0.93 3.96
C THR A 665 -8.83 1.27 4.46
N ALA A 666 -7.97 1.71 3.54
CA ALA A 666 -6.65 2.25 3.81
C ALA A 666 -6.45 3.53 2.99
N ARG A 667 -6.16 4.64 3.66
CA ARG A 667 -5.93 5.96 3.07
C ARG A 667 -4.48 6.36 3.25
N PHE A 668 -3.92 7.00 2.23
CA PHE A 668 -2.56 7.52 2.19
C PHE A 668 -2.56 9.02 1.96
N ASN A 669 -1.58 9.71 2.54
CA ASN A 669 -1.32 11.13 2.29
C ASN A 669 -0.72 11.34 0.88
N ASN A 670 -0.62 12.60 0.47
CA ASN A 670 -0.06 12.99 -0.83
C ASN A 670 1.41 12.57 -1.03
N ASP A 671 2.19 12.47 0.05
CA ASP A 671 3.59 12.04 0.01
C ASP A 671 3.76 10.51 -0.01
N GLY A 672 2.66 9.76 0.06
CA GLY A 672 2.66 8.30 0.08
C GLY A 672 2.70 7.67 1.48
N SER A 673 2.85 8.48 2.54
CA SER A 673 2.78 8.00 3.92
C SER A 673 1.35 7.56 4.29
N LEU A 674 1.23 6.64 5.24
CA LEU A 674 -0.08 6.13 5.67
C LEU A 674 -0.86 7.22 6.40
N ALA A 675 -2.08 7.54 5.97
CA ALA A 675 -2.97 8.44 6.69
C ALA A 675 -3.75 7.68 7.78
N SER A 676 -4.49 6.66 7.37
CA SER A 676 -5.36 5.88 8.26
C SER A 676 -5.74 4.54 7.63
N TYR A 677 -6.10 3.56 8.44
CA TYR A 677 -6.74 2.32 7.97
C TYR A 677 -7.77 1.84 8.98
N SER A 678 -8.73 1.06 8.50
CA SER A 678 -9.78 0.43 9.28
C SER A 678 -10.15 -0.92 8.66
N PRO A 679 -10.43 -1.98 9.44
CA PRO A 679 -10.34 -2.03 10.90
C PRO A 679 -8.88 -2.15 11.40
N LYS A 680 -8.65 -1.82 12.68
CA LYS A 680 -7.36 -2.03 13.37
C LYS A 680 -7.26 -3.35 14.12
N THR A 681 -8.40 -4.00 14.33
CA THR A 681 -8.51 -5.25 15.08
C THR A 681 -9.45 -6.19 14.35
N LEU A 682 -9.16 -7.48 14.44
CA LEU A 682 -9.94 -8.56 13.86
C LEU A 682 -10.30 -9.56 14.98
N ASN A 683 -11.53 -10.05 14.99
CA ASN A 683 -11.93 -11.11 15.90
C ASN A 683 -11.89 -12.45 15.14
N PHE A 684 -10.84 -13.23 15.35
CA PHE A 684 -10.60 -14.48 14.62
C PHE A 684 -11.08 -15.69 15.43
N SER A 685 -11.92 -16.52 14.80
CA SER A 685 -12.38 -17.79 15.36
C SER A 685 -12.03 -18.92 14.39
N PRO A 686 -11.02 -19.76 14.69
CA PRO A 686 -10.55 -20.80 13.77
C PRO A 686 -11.49 -22.00 13.63
N ASN A 687 -12.43 -22.20 14.56
CA ASN A 687 -13.45 -23.27 14.53
C ASN A 687 -12.88 -24.69 14.37
N ASN A 688 -11.67 -24.94 14.87
CA ASN A 688 -10.95 -26.21 14.79
C ASN A 688 -10.67 -26.85 16.18
N GLY A 689 -11.31 -26.35 17.24
CA GLY A 689 -11.07 -26.74 18.63
C GLY A 689 -10.09 -25.83 19.40
N ALA A 690 -9.41 -24.90 18.73
CA ALA A 690 -8.68 -23.83 19.41
C ALA A 690 -9.64 -22.82 20.07
N ALA A 691 -9.12 -22.00 20.97
CA ALA A 691 -9.93 -21.00 21.68
C ALA A 691 -10.57 -20.01 20.69
N PRO A 692 -11.90 -19.80 20.73
CA PRO A 692 -12.58 -18.86 19.85
C PRO A 692 -12.31 -17.40 20.27
N ASN A 693 -12.69 -16.46 19.40
CA ASN A 693 -12.61 -15.02 19.63
C ASN A 693 -11.19 -14.50 19.94
N GLN A 694 -10.21 -14.96 19.17
CA GLN A 694 -8.85 -14.44 19.24
C GLN A 694 -8.80 -13.03 18.64
N GLN A 695 -8.55 -12.04 19.49
CA GLN A 695 -8.37 -10.66 19.07
C GLN A 695 -6.98 -10.47 18.44
N ILE A 696 -6.95 -10.11 17.16
CA ILE A 696 -5.73 -9.86 16.40
C ILE A 696 -5.68 -8.38 16.05
N LYS A 697 -4.64 -7.68 16.51
CA LYS A 697 -4.36 -6.31 16.10
C LYS A 697 -3.62 -6.32 14.76
N LEU A 698 -4.15 -5.56 13.81
CA LEU A 698 -3.54 -5.33 12.51
C LEU A 698 -2.65 -4.09 12.62
N SER A 699 -1.34 -4.27 12.52
CA SER A 699 -0.34 -3.19 12.63
C SER A 699 0.23 -2.86 11.26
N PHE A 700 -0.48 -2.01 10.52
CA PHE A 700 -0.11 -1.62 9.15
C PHE A 700 0.72 -0.34 9.06
N GLY A 701 1.27 0.12 10.19
CA GLY A 701 2.07 1.34 10.29
C GLY A 701 1.39 2.42 11.11
N THR A 702 2.17 3.46 11.41
CA THR A 702 1.70 4.65 12.14
C THR A 702 1.30 5.76 11.16
N SER A 703 0.34 6.60 11.57
CA SER A 703 -0.16 7.69 10.74
C SER A 703 0.97 8.71 10.47
N GLY A 704 1.20 9.06 9.21
CA GLY A 704 2.25 9.96 8.75
C GLY A 704 3.65 9.34 8.63
N ALA A 705 3.80 8.03 8.90
CA ALA A 705 5.09 7.34 8.83
C ALA A 705 5.19 6.36 7.66
N ASN A 706 6.42 5.87 7.44
CA ASN A 706 6.79 4.89 6.41
C ASN A 706 7.25 3.54 7.03
N ASP A 707 6.74 3.22 8.21
CA ASP A 707 7.08 2.03 9.00
C ASP A 707 6.29 0.78 8.61
N GLY A 708 5.10 0.94 8.01
CA GLY A 708 4.24 -0.16 7.53
C GLY A 708 3.88 -0.06 6.04
N LEU A 709 2.59 0.12 5.74
CA LEU A 709 2.11 0.33 4.38
C LEU A 709 2.52 1.71 3.87
N VAL A 710 3.03 1.75 2.63
CA VAL A 710 3.33 2.99 1.91
C VAL A 710 2.75 2.93 0.51
N SER A 711 2.39 4.08 -0.06
CA SER A 711 1.91 4.16 -1.43
C SER A 711 2.84 5.01 -2.28
N SER A 712 3.49 4.40 -3.28
CA SER A 712 4.43 5.09 -4.17
C SER A 712 4.17 4.75 -5.63
N SER A 713 4.89 5.41 -6.55
CA SER A 713 4.83 5.11 -7.99
C SER A 713 5.60 3.85 -8.39
N SER A 714 6.21 3.13 -7.44
CA SER A 714 6.91 1.87 -7.70
C SER A 714 5.95 0.68 -7.62
N ALA A 715 6.35 -0.45 -8.20
CA ALA A 715 5.52 -1.66 -8.26
C ALA A 715 5.12 -2.14 -6.85
N SER A 716 3.87 -2.62 -6.73
CA SER A 716 3.37 -3.13 -5.45
C SER A 716 4.12 -4.39 -5.03
N THR A 717 4.61 -4.45 -3.80
CA THR A 717 5.38 -5.60 -3.31
C THR A 717 5.30 -5.74 -1.79
N LEU A 718 5.32 -6.98 -1.31
CA LEU A 718 5.45 -7.30 0.10
C LEU A 718 6.93 -7.24 0.48
N THR A 719 7.29 -6.34 1.39
CA THR A 719 8.67 -6.19 1.86
C THR A 719 8.94 -7.08 3.05
N ASN A 720 8.04 -7.09 4.03
CA ASN A 720 8.18 -7.90 5.24
C ASN A 720 6.81 -8.18 5.86
N GLN A 721 6.71 -9.27 6.62
CA GLN A 721 5.61 -9.56 7.52
C GLN A 721 6.14 -10.08 8.86
N ALA A 722 5.45 -9.80 9.95
CA ALA A 722 5.81 -10.29 11.27
C ALA A 722 4.56 -10.57 12.12
N THR A 723 4.65 -11.58 12.99
CA THR A 723 3.66 -11.87 14.02
C THR A 723 4.35 -12.32 15.31
N ASP A 724 3.69 -12.04 16.43
CA ASP A 724 4.10 -12.43 17.78
C ASP A 724 3.75 -13.89 18.11
N GLY A 725 2.79 -14.48 17.40
CA GLY A 725 2.41 -15.88 17.56
C GLY A 725 3.46 -16.87 17.06
N TYR A 726 3.46 -18.07 17.63
CA TYR A 726 4.34 -19.17 17.23
C TYR A 726 3.80 -20.53 17.65
N THR A 727 4.19 -21.56 16.91
CA THR A 727 3.91 -22.97 17.26
C THR A 727 4.72 -23.42 18.47
N SER A 728 4.29 -24.49 19.14
CA SER A 728 5.04 -25.05 20.27
C SER A 728 6.45 -25.48 19.84
N GLY A 729 7.42 -25.34 20.73
CA GLY A 729 8.82 -25.64 20.43
C GLY A 729 9.52 -26.28 21.61
N ASN A 730 10.55 -27.06 21.32
CA ASN A 730 11.48 -27.57 22.33
C ASN A 730 12.82 -26.85 22.17
N LEU A 731 13.51 -26.61 23.28
CA LEU A 731 14.85 -26.04 23.26
C LEU A 731 15.82 -26.98 22.52
N LYS A 732 16.69 -26.41 21.67
CA LYS A 732 17.82 -27.15 21.09
C LYS A 732 19.02 -26.99 22.02
N PRO A 733 19.43 -28.02 22.79
CA PRO A 733 20.51 -27.89 23.77
C PRO A 733 21.85 -27.51 23.12
N ASP A 734 22.09 -27.97 21.89
CA ASP A 734 23.33 -27.71 21.14
C ASP A 734 23.43 -26.27 20.58
N ALA A 735 22.33 -25.51 20.58
CA ALA A 735 22.25 -24.18 19.98
C ALA A 735 22.27 -23.03 21.02
N ILE A 736 22.73 -23.31 22.23
CA ILE A 736 22.80 -22.34 23.32
C ILE A 736 24.06 -21.49 23.18
N ARG A 737 23.89 -20.17 23.29
CA ARG A 737 24.98 -19.19 23.21
C ARG A 737 24.80 -18.10 24.24
N VAL A 738 25.89 -17.40 24.60
CA VAL A 738 25.84 -16.25 25.49
C VAL A 738 26.13 -14.98 24.68
N ASP A 739 25.42 -13.88 24.96
CA ASP A 739 25.73 -12.57 24.35
C ASP A 739 26.77 -11.78 25.17
N ASP A 740 27.17 -10.63 24.65
CA ASP A 740 28.16 -9.72 25.28
C ASP A 740 27.68 -9.10 26.60
N LYS A 741 26.36 -9.06 26.81
CA LYS A 741 25.69 -8.56 28.02
C LYS A 741 25.37 -9.67 29.03
N GLY A 742 25.72 -10.91 28.73
CA GLY A 742 25.53 -12.06 29.61
C GLY A 742 24.15 -12.71 29.55
N HIS A 743 23.32 -12.39 28.57
CA HIS A 743 22.09 -13.15 28.31
C HIS A 743 22.44 -14.48 27.63
N ILE A 744 21.88 -15.55 28.16
CA ILE A 744 21.96 -16.89 27.58
C ILE A 744 20.78 -17.02 26.62
N LEU A 745 21.09 -17.11 25.32
CA LEU A 745 20.14 -17.23 24.23
C LEU A 745 19.94 -18.71 23.88
N GLY A 746 18.69 -19.18 23.99
CA GLY A 746 18.27 -20.51 23.58
C GLY A 746 17.49 -20.46 22.27
N GLU A 747 17.91 -21.25 21.29
CA GLU A 747 17.16 -21.45 20.04
C GLU A 747 16.20 -22.64 20.18
N PHE A 748 14.95 -22.47 19.75
CA PHE A 748 13.92 -23.49 19.82
C PHE A 748 13.67 -24.15 18.45
N THR A 749 13.08 -25.34 18.45
CA THR A 749 12.69 -26.05 17.22
C THR A 749 11.68 -25.31 16.36
N ASN A 750 10.92 -24.37 16.94
CA ASN A 750 9.97 -23.50 16.24
C ASN A 750 10.63 -22.27 15.58
N GLY A 751 11.96 -22.15 15.63
CA GLY A 751 12.73 -21.06 15.02
C GLY A 751 12.77 -19.77 15.84
N LYS A 752 12.11 -19.70 17.00
CA LYS A 752 12.23 -18.56 17.92
C LYS A 752 13.50 -18.70 18.76
N THR A 753 14.08 -17.57 19.13
CA THR A 753 15.20 -17.49 20.08
C THR A 753 14.75 -16.64 21.26
N PHE A 754 14.84 -17.17 22.47
CA PHE A 754 14.54 -16.44 23.70
C PHE A 754 15.81 -16.33 24.56
N ALA A 755 15.91 -15.25 25.33
CA ALA A 755 16.88 -15.15 26.41
C ALA A 755 16.37 -15.98 27.60
N VAL A 756 16.90 -17.19 27.78
CA VAL A 756 16.43 -18.15 28.80
C VAL A 756 16.97 -17.84 30.21
N ALA A 757 18.09 -17.12 30.29
CA ALA A 757 18.74 -16.74 31.53
C ALA A 757 19.68 -15.55 31.32
N LYS A 758 20.13 -14.92 32.42
CA LYS A 758 21.18 -13.89 32.41
C LYS A 758 22.20 -14.13 33.53
N ILE A 759 23.48 -14.10 33.20
CA ILE A 759 24.59 -14.29 34.14
C ILE A 759 24.78 -13.02 34.98
N ALA A 760 24.89 -13.18 36.30
CA ALA A 760 25.19 -12.08 37.20
C ALA A 760 26.70 -11.88 37.38
N MET A 761 27.15 -10.63 37.43
CA MET A 761 28.55 -10.29 37.69
C MET A 761 28.73 -9.70 39.08
N ALA A 762 29.83 -10.06 39.73
CA ALA A 762 30.25 -9.51 41.00
C ALA A 762 31.47 -8.60 40.84
N SER A 763 31.52 -7.54 41.64
CA SER A 763 32.74 -6.79 41.91
C SER A 763 32.96 -6.69 43.41
N VAL A 764 34.20 -6.45 43.82
CA VAL A 764 34.59 -6.20 45.21
C VAL A 764 35.41 -4.92 45.27
N ALA A 765 35.49 -4.29 46.43
CA ALA A 765 36.22 -3.04 46.60
C ALA A 765 37.75 -3.24 46.49
N ASN A 766 38.25 -4.40 46.96
CA ASN A 766 39.67 -4.72 46.94
C ASN A 766 39.92 -6.15 46.42
N ASN A 767 40.24 -6.26 45.13
CA ASN A 767 40.47 -7.54 44.45
C ASN A 767 41.65 -8.33 45.06
N SER A 768 42.75 -7.67 45.42
CA SER A 768 43.92 -8.35 46.01
C SER A 768 43.67 -8.84 47.45
N GLY A 769 42.59 -8.38 48.11
CA GLY A 769 42.16 -8.85 49.43
C GLY A 769 41.35 -10.15 49.39
N LEU A 770 41.04 -10.69 48.20
CA LEU A 770 40.36 -11.97 48.04
C LEU A 770 41.27 -13.14 48.42
N GLU A 771 40.72 -14.10 49.16
CA GLU A 771 41.39 -15.36 49.48
C GLU A 771 41.19 -16.36 48.35
N GLU A 772 42.24 -17.09 47.99
CA GLU A 772 42.17 -18.16 46.97
C GLU A 772 41.96 -19.49 47.67
N ILE A 773 40.95 -20.23 47.22
CA ILE A 773 40.50 -21.48 47.84
C ILE A 773 40.75 -22.71 46.94
N GLY A 774 41.53 -22.52 45.86
CA GLY A 774 41.81 -23.54 44.85
C GLY A 774 40.77 -23.58 43.72
N GLY A 775 41.06 -24.30 42.64
CA GLY A 775 40.13 -24.48 41.51
C GLY A 775 39.73 -23.19 40.79
N ASN A 776 40.61 -22.18 40.77
CA ASN A 776 40.33 -20.83 40.25
C ASN A 776 39.18 -20.08 40.95
N LEU A 777 38.90 -20.44 42.21
CA LEU A 777 37.88 -19.80 43.03
C LEU A 777 38.50 -18.84 44.04
N PHE A 778 37.81 -17.72 44.23
CA PHE A 778 38.10 -16.69 45.21
C PHE A 778 36.96 -16.59 46.22
N LYS A 779 37.33 -16.35 47.47
CA LYS A 779 36.41 -16.13 48.58
C LYS A 779 36.60 -14.72 49.14
N VAL A 780 35.49 -14.09 49.50
CA VAL A 780 35.54 -12.77 50.17
C VAL A 780 36.04 -12.89 51.60
N THR A 781 36.84 -11.89 51.99
CA THR A 781 37.41 -11.75 53.33
C THR A 781 37.03 -10.39 53.91
N GLY A 782 37.36 -10.14 55.19
CA GLY A 782 37.18 -8.81 55.79
C GLY A 782 37.95 -7.70 55.07
N ASN A 783 39.06 -8.02 54.38
CA ASN A 783 39.90 -7.05 53.67
C ASN A 783 39.51 -6.86 52.19
N SER A 784 38.72 -7.77 51.60
CA SER A 784 38.21 -7.60 50.23
C SER A 784 36.97 -6.70 50.14
N GLY A 785 36.22 -6.62 51.24
CA GLY A 785 34.87 -6.04 51.27
C GLY A 785 33.80 -7.00 50.77
N ASN A 786 32.55 -6.52 50.76
CA ASN A 786 31.38 -7.31 50.38
C ASN A 786 31.27 -7.48 48.86
N ILE A 787 30.58 -8.55 48.44
CA ILE A 787 30.22 -8.78 47.04
C ILE A 787 29.17 -7.75 46.61
N VAL A 788 29.49 -6.96 45.58
CA VAL A 788 28.53 -6.08 44.92
C VAL A 788 28.09 -6.74 43.62
N VAL A 789 26.83 -7.16 43.57
CA VAL A 789 26.22 -7.77 42.37
C VAL A 789 25.76 -6.68 41.41
N GLY A 790 25.91 -6.93 40.11
CA GLY A 790 25.35 -6.10 39.06
C GLY A 790 25.35 -6.79 37.71
N GLU A 791 24.93 -6.05 36.68
CA GLU A 791 24.93 -6.52 35.30
C GLU A 791 26.27 -6.27 34.62
N ALA A 792 26.57 -7.05 33.59
CA ALA A 792 27.72 -6.83 32.72
C ALA A 792 27.68 -5.44 32.06
N GLY A 793 28.84 -4.80 31.93
CA GLY A 793 28.97 -3.47 31.32
C GLY A 793 28.41 -2.30 32.14
N THR A 794 27.87 -2.54 33.34
CA THR A 794 27.28 -1.49 34.21
C THR A 794 28.00 -1.35 35.55
N GLY A 795 28.00 -0.14 36.12
CA GLY A 795 28.59 0.11 37.43
C GLY A 795 30.09 -0.14 37.51
N GLY A 796 30.83 0.12 36.42
CA GLY A 796 32.28 -0.07 36.33
C GLY A 796 32.74 -1.50 36.07
N ARG A 797 31.80 -2.45 35.88
CA ARG A 797 32.10 -3.84 35.50
C ARG A 797 32.37 -3.94 33.99
N GLY A 798 33.24 -4.89 33.63
CA GLY A 798 33.53 -5.23 32.24
C GLY A 798 32.36 -5.90 31.52
N GLU A 799 32.46 -5.98 30.21
CA GLU A 799 31.54 -6.72 29.34
C GLU A 799 32.01 -8.19 29.20
N MET A 800 31.13 -9.06 28.72
CA MET A 800 31.50 -10.44 28.41
C MET A 800 31.93 -10.55 26.95
N LYS A 801 32.93 -11.39 26.70
CA LYS A 801 33.32 -11.84 25.38
C LYS A 801 32.92 -13.30 25.23
N THR A 802 31.97 -13.55 24.33
CA THR A 802 31.47 -14.90 24.01
C THR A 802 32.48 -15.73 23.24
N SER A 803 32.35 -17.05 23.34
CA SER A 803 33.15 -18.07 22.65
C SER A 803 34.64 -17.81 22.84
N ALA A 804 35.02 -17.47 24.07
CA ALA A 804 36.39 -17.11 24.41
C ALA A 804 36.68 -17.37 25.88
N LEU A 805 37.94 -17.69 26.18
CA LEU A 805 38.44 -17.89 27.54
C LEU A 805 39.57 -16.90 27.85
N GLU A 806 39.55 -16.36 29.07
CA GLU A 806 40.65 -15.55 29.60
C GLU A 806 41.79 -16.47 30.06
N MET A 807 42.99 -16.30 29.50
CA MET A 807 44.19 -17.02 29.90
C MET A 807 44.85 -16.39 31.13
N SER A 808 45.82 -17.10 31.70
CA SER A 808 46.67 -16.59 32.78
C SER A 808 47.33 -15.26 32.40
N ASN A 809 47.53 -14.38 33.37
CA ASN A 809 48.31 -13.15 33.21
C ASN A 809 49.81 -13.32 33.53
N VAL A 810 50.28 -14.55 33.67
CA VAL A 810 51.69 -14.88 33.91
C VAL A 810 52.52 -14.60 32.66
N ASP A 811 53.56 -13.77 32.79
CA ASP A 811 54.59 -13.60 31.77
C ASP A 811 55.78 -14.53 32.08
N LEU A 812 55.96 -15.56 31.27
CA LEU A 812 56.99 -16.57 31.47
C LEU A 812 58.41 -15.98 31.41
N SER A 813 58.64 -14.95 30.59
CA SER A 813 59.98 -14.33 30.48
C SER A 813 60.38 -13.67 31.80
N ARG A 814 59.42 -12.99 32.44
CA ARG A 814 59.59 -12.39 33.76
C ARG A 814 59.79 -13.46 34.83
N SER A 815 58.94 -14.48 34.88
CA SER A 815 59.05 -15.52 35.92
C SER A 815 60.36 -16.32 35.81
N LEU A 816 60.85 -16.62 34.60
CA LEU A 816 62.15 -17.29 34.42
C LEU A 816 63.32 -16.40 34.86
N THR A 817 63.26 -15.10 34.57
CA THR A 817 64.28 -14.14 35.04
C THR A 817 64.26 -14.03 36.57
N GLN A 818 63.07 -13.98 37.18
CA GLN A 818 62.94 -13.97 38.63
C GLN A 818 63.46 -15.25 39.27
N LEU A 819 63.24 -16.41 38.66
CA LEU A 819 63.84 -17.68 39.11
C LEU A 819 65.36 -17.59 39.20
N ILE A 820 66.01 -17.00 38.19
CA ILE A 820 67.47 -16.78 38.20
C ILE A 820 67.87 -15.82 39.32
N VAL A 821 67.13 -14.72 39.51
CA VAL A 821 67.41 -13.73 40.57
C VAL A 821 67.29 -14.37 41.95
N VAL A 822 66.20 -15.08 42.22
CA VAL A 822 65.97 -15.76 43.50
C VAL A 822 66.99 -16.87 43.73
N GLN A 823 67.37 -17.62 42.68
CA GLN A 823 68.42 -18.65 42.77
C GLN A 823 69.79 -18.07 43.11
N ARG A 824 70.19 -16.97 42.47
CA ARG A 824 71.45 -16.28 42.77
C ARG A 824 71.43 -15.67 44.18
N GLY A 825 70.31 -15.10 44.61
CA GLY A 825 70.11 -14.61 45.97
C GLY A 825 70.25 -15.72 47.02
N TYR A 826 69.62 -16.89 46.77
CA TYR A 826 69.74 -18.07 47.61
C TYR A 826 71.21 -18.57 47.70
N GLN A 827 71.92 -18.64 46.56
CA GLN A 827 73.34 -19.03 46.51
C GLN A 827 74.24 -18.04 47.28
N ALA A 828 73.99 -16.74 47.17
CA ALA A 828 74.74 -15.71 47.89
C ALA A 828 74.54 -15.81 49.42
N ASN A 829 73.31 -16.06 49.87
CA ASN A 829 73.01 -16.28 51.29
C ASN A 829 73.66 -17.57 51.81
N SER A 830 73.66 -18.64 51.01
CA SER A 830 74.41 -19.87 51.32
C SER A 830 75.91 -19.62 51.47
N LYS A 831 76.50 -18.74 50.66
CA LYS A 831 77.91 -18.36 50.80
C LYS A 831 78.18 -17.56 52.09
N THR A 832 77.24 -16.71 52.51
CA THR A 832 77.33 -15.96 53.78
C THR A 832 77.31 -16.89 55.00
N ILE A 833 76.51 -17.97 54.94
CA ILE A 833 76.47 -18.99 55.98
C ILE A 833 77.78 -19.79 56.00
N SER A 834 78.25 -20.28 54.85
CA SER A 834 79.50 -21.08 54.80
C SER A 834 80.74 -20.29 55.21
N THR A 835 80.83 -18.99 54.86
CA THR A 835 81.93 -18.13 55.32
C THR A 835 81.84 -17.82 56.81
N SER A 836 80.63 -17.60 57.34
CA SER A 836 80.42 -17.46 58.79
C SER A 836 80.82 -18.74 59.54
N ASP A 837 80.52 -19.92 58.99
CA ASP A 837 80.89 -21.23 59.54
C ASP A 837 82.40 -21.47 59.49
N GLN A 838 83.06 -21.16 58.37
CA GLN A 838 84.51 -21.23 58.25
C GLN A 838 85.22 -20.35 59.28
N MET A 839 84.77 -19.10 59.49
CA MET A 839 85.33 -18.23 60.53
C MET A 839 85.10 -18.77 61.95
N LEU A 840 83.94 -19.37 62.23
CA LEU A 840 83.68 -20.02 63.51
C LEU A 840 84.62 -21.21 63.74
N ASN A 841 84.89 -22.01 62.69
CA ASN A 841 85.85 -23.09 62.74
C ASN A 841 87.29 -22.59 62.95
N THR A 842 87.71 -21.51 62.29
CA THR A 842 89.02 -20.89 62.54
C THR A 842 89.13 -20.36 63.98
N LEU A 843 88.06 -19.78 64.52
CA LEU A 843 88.02 -19.32 65.91
C LEU A 843 88.14 -20.49 66.91
N LEU A 844 87.50 -21.62 66.61
CA LEU A 844 87.62 -22.86 67.39
C LEU A 844 89.04 -23.41 67.35
N GLN A 845 89.70 -23.35 66.18
CA GLN A 845 91.09 -23.77 66.00
C GLN A 845 92.10 -22.83 66.68
N LEU A 846 91.80 -21.54 66.82
CA LEU A 846 92.64 -20.55 67.54
C LEU A 846 92.77 -20.83 69.05
N LYS A 847 91.91 -21.68 69.61
CA LYS A 847 91.93 -22.12 71.00
C LYS A 847 92.77 -23.40 71.20
N GLN A 848 93.02 -24.17 70.14
CA GLN A 848 94.00 -25.27 70.13
C GLN A 848 95.40 -24.69 69.90
#